data_AF-A0A2U9C6D6-F1
#
_entry.id   AF-A0A2U9C6D6-F1
#
_cell.length_a   1.000
_cell.length_b   1.000
_cell.length_c   1.000
_cell.angle_alpha   90.00
_cell.angle_beta   90.00
_cell.angle_gamma   90.00
#
_symmetry.space_group_name_H-M   'P 1'
#
loop_
_entity.id
_entity.type
_entity.pdbx_description
1 polymer ?
#
loop_
_entity_poly.entity_id
_entity_poly.type
_entity_poly.pdbx_seq_one_letter_code
_entity_poly.pdbx_strand_id
1 'polypeptide(L)'
;MVDSLRRLSGAAFQLKRAKSVRPMASALVLWLAVYLSGTWAVDKGNFKTCDQSSFCKRQRALKPGESPYRALLETMELTNTRLTLQLINDNNKVHLLLELYRLQGNITRVKINELKPLKPRYEVPDVLIREPPTEPLSLLSQDENGVVLSLGVESQRVIISARPFRLDIVEGHEVLMSLNSRGLLAFEHLRMRKDTQADPEPEKKEEADPDNQAETAKEEEEKVEEGMWEETFKSHSDGKPNGPSSVSLDFSLPGVEHVYGIPEHADTLRLKTTDNGDPYRLYNLDVFQYELYNPMALYGAVPVMLAHHAQRTTGVFWLNAAETWVDISSNTAGKTVFGKMLDYVQGSSETPQTDVRWISESGIIDVFIMLGPTPKDVFSQYASLTGTQSFPPLTSLGYHQCRWNYNDQEDVQSVDAGFDEHDIPYDFIWLDIEHTDGKRYFTWDPHKFATPKEMLQGIMDKKRKMVAIVDPHIKVDSNYKIHNEIRSRGFYIKNKDGGDYEGWCWPGSAGYPDFTRADMRAWWASMFAYDQYEGSMENLYTWNDMNEPSVFNGPEVTMHKDAMHGDWEHRDVHNLYGFYVQMATAEGLIQRSGGVERPFVLTRAFFAGSQRYGAVWTGDNAAEWDHLKISIPMCLSLGLVGISFCGADVGGFFKSPSTELLVRWYQTGAYQPFFRAHAHLDTPRREPWLFGPENTALIRDAVRQRYTLMPYWYLQFYQAHHTGQPVMRPLWVEYPQDPATFALDDEFLIGRDLLVHPVTEEGVRGVTAYLPGKDEVWFDVHTFQKHNGAQNLYIPVTISSIPVFQRGGSIIPRKLRVRRSSSCMEHDPYSLYVALNPQRTAEGELYIDDGHTFNYEKKEFVHRRLSFANNLLSSVDLAPDAQFTTHSWIERIIILGASKPSKVTLKTADGQESHIDFEFDASMSVLTLRKPGMNSGADWTVMLQ
;
A
#
# COMPACT_ATOMS: atom_id res chain seq x y z
N MET A 1 30.14 -19.96 -18.64
CA MET A 1 30.71 -21.32 -18.66
C MET A 1 29.94 -22.12 -19.71
N VAL A 2 30.23 -21.84 -20.99
CA VAL A 2 29.63 -22.51 -22.16
C VAL A 2 30.76 -22.67 -23.16
N ASP A 3 31.53 -23.72 -22.97
CA ASP A 3 32.28 -24.37 -24.04
C ASP A 3 32.71 -25.74 -23.53
N SER A 4 32.50 -26.77 -24.36
CA SER A 4 32.73 -28.20 -24.11
C SER A 4 31.54 -28.97 -23.54
N LEU A 5 30.65 -29.42 -24.43
CA LEU A 5 30.09 -30.78 -24.42
C LEU A 5 29.40 -31.08 -25.77
N ARG A 6 30.22 -31.18 -26.82
CA ARG A 6 29.90 -31.89 -28.07
C ARG A 6 31.04 -32.88 -28.33
N ARG A 7 30.69 -34.18 -28.45
CA ARG A 7 31.51 -35.41 -28.69
C ARG A 7 31.30 -36.37 -27.49
N LEU A 8 30.78 -37.59 -27.58
CA LEU A 8 30.78 -38.61 -28.63
C LEU A 8 29.59 -39.58 -28.49
N SER A 9 29.12 -40.06 -29.63
CA SER A 9 28.22 -41.19 -29.88
C SER A 9 28.91 -42.56 -29.78
N GLY A 10 28.18 -43.64 -29.49
CA GLY A 10 28.57 -45.00 -29.89
C GLY A 10 27.94 -46.13 -29.07
N ALA A 11 27.23 -47.06 -29.74
CA ALA A 11 26.46 -48.15 -29.15
C ALA A 11 27.15 -49.54 -29.23
N ALA A 12 26.67 -50.45 -28.36
CA ALA A 12 26.67 -51.93 -28.42
C ALA A 12 27.90 -52.75 -27.96
N PHE A 13 27.74 -53.61 -26.93
CA PHE A 13 27.64 -55.09 -27.04
C PHE A 13 27.40 -55.79 -25.67
N GLN A 14 26.86 -57.02 -25.71
CA GLN A 14 26.35 -57.82 -24.58
C GLN A 14 27.34 -58.79 -23.88
N LEU A 15 26.96 -59.22 -22.66
CA LEU A 15 26.89 -60.60 -22.09
C LEU A 15 27.75 -61.00 -20.85
N LYS A 16 27.00 -61.24 -19.74
CA LYS A 16 27.03 -62.35 -18.73
C LYS A 16 28.04 -62.41 -17.55
N ARG A 17 27.41 -62.45 -16.36
CA ARG A 17 27.49 -63.40 -15.20
C ARG A 17 28.11 -62.94 -13.86
N ALA A 18 27.21 -62.82 -12.88
CA ALA A 18 27.15 -63.50 -11.56
C ALA A 18 27.51 -62.74 -10.25
N LYS A 19 26.46 -62.60 -9.40
CA LYS A 19 26.38 -62.66 -7.91
C LYS A 19 27.25 -61.64 -7.12
N SER A 20 26.71 -60.71 -6.32
CA SER A 20 25.96 -60.95 -5.07
C SER A 20 25.53 -59.62 -4.40
N VAL A 21 24.33 -59.63 -3.81
CA VAL A 21 23.77 -58.92 -2.63
C VAL A 21 24.13 -57.42 -2.31
N ARG A 22 23.05 -56.63 -2.25
CA ARG A 22 22.79 -55.22 -1.83
C ARG A 22 23.32 -54.81 -0.43
N PRO A 23 23.39 -53.49 -0.06
CA PRO A 23 22.49 -52.41 -0.47
C PRO A 23 23.15 -51.06 -0.82
N MET A 24 23.13 -50.69 -2.10
CA MET A 24 23.36 -49.30 -2.54
C MET A 24 22.08 -48.66 -3.13
N ALA A 25 20.92 -49.30 -2.95
CA ALA A 25 19.65 -48.82 -3.50
C ALA A 25 18.95 -47.76 -2.62
N SER A 26 19.33 -47.62 -1.35
CA SER A 26 18.70 -46.66 -0.43
C SER A 26 19.35 -45.27 -0.48
N ALA A 27 20.63 -45.18 -0.86
CA ALA A 27 21.34 -43.91 -0.97
C ALA A 27 21.03 -43.17 -2.30
N LEU A 28 20.78 -43.91 -3.38
CA LEU A 28 20.45 -43.32 -4.68
C LEU A 28 19.01 -42.78 -4.74
N VAL A 29 18.08 -43.40 -4.00
CA VAL A 29 16.70 -42.91 -3.87
C VAL A 29 16.63 -41.69 -2.94
N LEU A 30 17.48 -41.60 -1.91
CA LEU A 30 17.62 -40.36 -1.13
C LEU A 30 18.25 -39.23 -1.95
N TRP A 31 19.24 -39.51 -2.80
CA TRP A 31 19.85 -38.49 -3.66
C TRP A 31 18.94 -38.01 -4.79
N LEU A 32 18.07 -38.86 -5.33
CA LEU A 32 17.05 -38.46 -6.31
C LEU A 32 15.82 -37.81 -5.66
N ALA A 33 15.49 -38.12 -4.41
CA ALA A 33 14.45 -37.42 -3.65
C ALA A 33 14.88 -36.00 -3.24
N VAL A 34 16.16 -35.77 -2.94
CA VAL A 34 16.69 -34.44 -2.62
C VAL A 34 16.79 -33.53 -3.85
N TYR A 35 16.85 -34.08 -5.07
CA TYR A 35 16.84 -33.30 -6.32
C TYR A 35 15.44 -33.09 -6.93
N LEU A 36 14.38 -33.67 -6.35
CA LEU A 36 13.00 -33.54 -6.84
C LEU A 36 12.07 -32.72 -5.94
N SER A 37 12.62 -32.03 -4.94
CA SER A 37 11.90 -31.01 -4.15
C SER A 37 12.79 -29.81 -3.88
N GLY A 38 13.34 -29.23 -4.95
CA GLY A 38 13.94 -27.90 -4.92
C GLY A 38 12.93 -26.88 -5.41
N THR A 39 11.82 -26.69 -4.70
CA THR A 39 11.11 -25.42 -4.79
C THR A 39 12.06 -24.40 -4.18
N TRP A 40 12.69 -23.57 -5.01
CA TRP A 40 13.39 -22.40 -4.50
C TRP A 40 12.31 -21.57 -3.78
N ALA A 41 12.42 -21.52 -2.47
CA ALA A 41 11.63 -20.69 -1.57
C ALA A 41 12.55 -19.55 -1.10
N VAL A 42 11.99 -18.49 -0.53
CA VAL A 42 12.79 -17.42 0.06
C VAL A 42 13.91 -17.98 0.95
N ASP A 43 15.15 -17.57 0.72
CA ASP A 43 16.24 -17.88 1.64
C ASP A 43 16.12 -16.93 2.84
N LYS A 44 15.32 -17.33 3.84
CA LYS A 44 15.12 -16.57 5.09
C LYS A 44 16.42 -16.23 5.78
N GLY A 45 17.50 -16.99 5.56
CA GLY A 45 18.81 -16.68 6.11
C GLY A 45 19.36 -15.34 5.61
N ASN A 46 18.88 -14.80 4.48
CA ASN A 46 19.27 -13.48 3.95
C ASN A 46 18.61 -12.31 4.67
N PHE A 47 17.58 -12.53 5.49
CA PHE A 47 16.81 -11.47 6.13
C PHE A 47 16.84 -11.64 7.64
N LYS A 48 17.02 -10.55 8.38
CA LYS A 48 17.12 -10.59 9.84
C LYS A 48 15.78 -10.95 10.46
N THR A 49 15.82 -11.87 11.42
CA THR A 49 14.79 -11.97 12.48
C THR A 49 14.96 -10.84 13.50
N CYS A 50 14.00 -10.65 14.40
CA CYS A 50 14.14 -9.64 15.46
C CYS A 50 15.37 -9.92 16.35
N ASP A 51 15.68 -11.18 16.63
CA ASP A 51 16.84 -11.57 17.43
C ASP A 51 18.19 -11.28 16.74
N GLN A 52 18.20 -11.15 15.41
CA GLN A 52 19.38 -10.80 14.62
C GLN A 52 19.50 -9.29 14.37
N SER A 53 18.45 -8.52 14.66
CA SER A 53 18.47 -7.06 14.64
C SER A 53 18.73 -6.55 16.05
N SER A 54 19.92 -5.99 16.32
CA SER A 54 20.35 -5.72 17.70
C SER A 54 19.39 -4.81 18.46
N PHE A 55 18.83 -3.78 17.82
CA PHE A 55 17.88 -2.88 18.47
C PHE A 55 16.53 -3.55 18.74
N CYS A 56 16.03 -4.39 17.81
CA CYS A 56 14.81 -5.14 18.03
C CYS A 56 14.98 -6.10 19.22
N LYS A 57 16.08 -6.86 19.25
CA LYS A 57 16.43 -7.74 20.36
C LYS A 57 16.50 -7.01 21.70
N ARG A 58 17.21 -5.88 21.77
CA ARG A 58 17.31 -5.08 23.01
C ARG A 58 15.94 -4.59 23.48
N GLN A 59 15.15 -4.06 22.55
CA GLN A 59 13.84 -3.50 22.87
C GLN A 59 12.86 -4.61 23.28
N ARG A 60 12.84 -5.75 22.60
CA ARG A 60 11.97 -6.90 22.91
C ARG A 60 12.37 -7.65 24.18
N ALA A 61 13.62 -7.50 24.63
CA ALA A 61 14.06 -7.99 25.93
C ALA A 61 13.41 -7.23 27.10
N LEU A 62 13.02 -5.96 26.92
CA LEU A 62 12.28 -5.19 27.93
C LEU A 62 10.92 -5.86 28.21
N LYS A 63 10.61 -6.05 29.50
CA LYS A 63 9.37 -6.68 29.96
C LYS A 63 8.37 -5.63 30.47
N PRO A 64 7.05 -5.88 30.31
CA PRO A 64 6.04 -5.02 30.90
C PRO A 64 6.26 -4.81 32.39
N GLY A 65 6.12 -3.58 32.86
CA GLY A 65 6.42 -3.21 34.23
C GLY A 65 6.23 -1.73 34.51
N GLU A 66 6.76 -1.25 35.64
CA GLU A 66 6.77 0.17 35.95
C GLU A 66 7.76 0.90 35.02
N SER A 67 7.26 1.85 34.23
CA SER A 67 8.11 2.65 33.34
C SER A 67 9.12 3.47 34.17
N PRO A 68 10.41 3.52 33.78
CA PRO A 68 11.37 4.39 34.47
C PRO A 68 11.19 5.87 34.12
N TYR A 69 10.33 6.21 33.16
CA TYR A 69 10.07 7.59 32.77
C TYR A 69 9.04 8.21 33.69
N ARG A 70 9.31 9.44 34.15
CA ARG A 70 8.33 10.28 34.85
C ARG A 70 8.26 11.67 34.22
N ALA A 71 7.09 12.27 34.26
CA ALA A 71 6.85 13.61 33.75
C ALA A 71 7.14 14.66 34.84
N LEU A 72 7.85 15.72 34.46
CA LEU A 72 8.20 16.85 35.35
C LEU A 72 7.15 17.95 35.23
N LEU A 73 6.05 17.84 35.97
CA LEU A 73 4.89 18.75 35.84
C LEU A 73 5.25 20.23 36.06
N GLU A 74 6.30 20.52 36.82
CA GLU A 74 6.85 21.86 37.03
C GLU A 74 7.45 22.49 35.76
N THR A 75 7.78 21.68 34.76
CA THR A 75 8.30 22.11 33.45
C THR A 75 7.22 22.28 32.39
N MET A 76 5.95 22.07 32.76
CA MET A 76 4.84 22.14 31.83
C MET A 76 4.65 23.57 31.32
N GLU A 77 4.65 23.72 30.00
CA GLU A 77 4.21 24.94 29.34
C GLU A 77 3.00 24.62 28.47
N LEU A 78 1.88 25.28 28.72
CA LEU A 78 0.67 25.17 27.92
C LEU A 78 0.48 26.47 27.13
N THR A 79 0.57 26.34 25.81
CA THR A 79 0.12 27.36 24.87
C THR A 79 -1.30 27.05 24.42
N ASN A 80 -1.92 27.94 23.64
CA ASN A 80 -3.24 27.64 23.06
C ASN A 80 -3.23 26.37 22.22
N THR A 81 -2.14 26.06 21.50
CA THR A 81 -2.13 25.01 20.46
C THR A 81 -1.27 23.79 20.80
N ARG A 82 -0.48 23.87 21.88
CA ARG A 82 0.52 22.86 22.24
C ARG A 82 0.78 22.86 23.74
N LEU A 83 0.93 21.68 24.30
CA LEU A 83 1.55 21.46 25.60
C LEU A 83 2.97 20.91 25.41
N THR A 84 3.94 21.46 26.16
CA THR A 84 5.28 20.89 26.26
C THR A 84 5.59 20.52 27.71
N LEU A 85 6.31 19.42 27.90
CA LEU A 85 6.59 18.86 29.21
C LEU A 85 7.90 18.07 29.16
N GLN A 86 8.78 18.20 30.15
CA GLN A 86 9.96 17.35 30.20
C GLN A 86 9.62 15.98 30.80
N LEU A 87 10.19 14.93 30.21
CA LEU A 87 10.23 13.59 30.81
C LEU A 87 11.64 13.33 31.29
N ILE A 88 11.80 12.68 32.44
CA ILE A 88 13.10 12.20 32.92
C ILE A 88 13.05 10.69 33.10
N ASN A 89 14.08 10.01 32.65
CA ASN A 89 14.29 8.60 32.94
C ASN A 89 15.01 8.46 34.30
N ASP A 90 14.35 7.86 35.29
CA ASP A 90 14.89 7.76 36.65
C ASP A 90 16.11 6.83 36.74
N ASN A 91 16.35 5.96 35.77
CA ASN A 91 17.50 5.05 35.77
C ASN A 91 18.78 5.75 35.27
N ASN A 92 18.70 6.52 34.17
CA ASN A 92 19.87 7.13 33.53
C ASN A 92 19.91 8.67 33.58
N LYS A 93 18.89 9.30 34.17
CA LYS A 93 18.73 10.76 34.35
C LYS A 93 18.66 11.57 33.06
N VAL A 94 18.41 10.93 31.91
CA VAL A 94 18.25 11.65 30.64
C VAL A 94 16.90 12.35 30.59
N HIS A 95 16.94 13.60 30.12
CA HIS A 95 15.76 14.43 29.89
C HIS A 95 15.31 14.36 28.42
N LEU A 96 14.02 14.10 28.24
CA LEU A 96 13.32 14.17 26.97
C LEU A 96 12.33 15.34 27.00
N LEU A 97 11.91 15.78 25.82
CA LEU A 97 10.84 16.74 25.60
C LEU A 97 9.63 16.00 25.03
N LEU A 98 8.52 16.03 25.74
CA LEU A 98 7.20 15.68 25.25
C LEU A 98 6.54 16.93 24.67
N GLU A 99 6.02 16.83 23.45
CA GLU A 99 5.12 17.80 22.85
C GLU A 99 3.79 17.13 22.54
N LEU A 100 2.69 17.76 22.95
CA LEU A 100 1.34 17.28 22.72
C LEU A 100 0.55 18.36 21.99
N TYR A 101 -0.07 17.96 20.88
CA TYR A 101 -0.87 18.82 20.04
C TYR A 101 -2.27 18.25 19.88
N ARG A 102 -3.26 19.14 19.91
CA ARG A 102 -4.58 18.87 19.35
C ARG A 102 -4.63 19.44 17.95
N LEU A 103 -5.00 18.61 16.98
CA LEU A 103 -5.08 18.97 15.58
C LEU A 103 -6.54 18.98 15.11
N GLN A 104 -6.81 19.73 14.04
CA GLN A 104 -8.11 19.71 13.37
C GLN A 104 -8.49 18.29 12.94
N GLY A 105 -9.79 18.01 12.95
CA GLY A 105 -10.31 16.73 12.48
C GLY A 105 -10.28 15.60 13.52
N ASN A 106 -10.22 15.91 14.82
CA ASN A 106 -10.21 14.91 15.91
C ASN A 106 -8.93 14.02 15.89
N ILE A 107 -7.77 14.69 15.76
CA ILE A 107 -6.45 14.07 15.75
C ILE A 107 -5.62 14.62 16.91
N THR A 108 -4.90 13.74 17.60
CA THR A 108 -3.92 14.11 18.64
C THR A 108 -2.52 13.73 18.16
N ARG A 109 -1.55 14.65 18.20
CA ARG A 109 -0.14 14.36 17.87
C ARG A 109 0.70 14.36 19.13
N VAL A 110 1.50 13.32 19.31
CA VAL A 110 2.46 13.17 20.42
C VAL A 110 3.86 13.07 19.83
N LYS A 111 4.74 14.00 20.21
CA LYS A 111 6.16 13.93 19.89
C LYS A 111 6.98 13.73 21.15
N ILE A 112 7.96 12.84 21.12
CA ILE A 112 8.98 12.71 22.16
C ILE A 112 10.35 12.75 21.50
N ASN A 113 11.20 13.68 21.95
CA ASN A 113 12.57 13.85 21.48
C ASN A 113 13.54 14.06 22.66
N GLU A 114 14.83 13.89 22.45
CA GLU A 114 15.84 14.28 23.43
C GLU A 114 15.80 15.80 23.65
N LEU A 115 15.86 16.23 24.91
CA LEU A 115 15.85 17.67 25.22
C LEU A 115 17.14 18.36 24.76
N LYS A 116 18.27 17.65 24.84
CA LYS A 116 19.60 18.14 24.46
C LYS A 116 20.40 16.99 23.84
N PRO A 117 20.10 16.59 22.59
CA PRO A 117 20.80 15.48 21.96
C PRO A 117 22.21 15.88 21.54
N LEU A 118 23.12 14.91 21.45
CA LEU A 118 24.48 15.11 20.93
C LEU A 118 24.49 15.63 19.48
N LYS A 119 23.50 15.19 18.69
CA LYS A 119 23.19 15.69 17.35
C LYS A 119 21.68 15.58 17.10
N PRO A 120 21.09 16.34 16.17
CA PRO A 120 19.67 16.21 15.86
C PRO A 120 19.25 14.77 15.54
N ARG A 121 18.06 14.38 15.98
CA ARG A 121 17.40 13.13 15.55
C ARG A 121 16.58 13.38 14.30
N TYR A 122 16.46 12.34 13.48
CA TYR A 122 15.72 12.45 12.23
C TYR A 122 14.23 12.67 12.50
N GLU A 123 13.66 13.69 11.85
CA GLU A 123 12.23 13.94 11.76
C GLU A 123 11.84 13.82 10.30
N VAL A 124 10.81 13.02 10.00
CA VAL A 124 10.45 12.65 8.63
C VAL A 124 9.90 13.87 7.85
N PRO A 125 10.59 14.33 6.78
CA PRO A 125 10.10 15.42 5.94
C PRO A 125 9.24 14.90 4.77
N ASP A 126 8.59 15.82 4.05
CA ASP A 126 7.86 15.63 2.78
C ASP A 126 6.66 14.64 2.79
N VAL A 127 6.48 13.84 3.84
CA VAL A 127 5.34 12.92 4.01
C VAL A 127 4.08 13.68 4.38
N LEU A 128 4.17 14.57 5.39
CA LEU A 128 3.09 15.48 5.72
C LEU A 128 2.94 16.52 4.60
N ILE A 129 1.72 16.67 4.07
CA ILE A 129 1.48 17.61 2.95
C ILE A 129 1.61 19.08 3.35
N ARG A 130 1.50 19.36 4.65
CA ARG A 130 1.71 20.64 5.32
C ARG A 130 1.76 20.41 6.83
N GLU A 131 2.21 21.40 7.60
CA GLU A 131 2.07 21.34 9.06
C GLU A 131 0.56 21.29 9.42
N PRO A 132 0.10 20.26 10.16
CA PRO A 132 -1.31 20.10 10.44
C PRO A 132 -1.88 21.27 11.26
N PRO A 133 -3.04 21.83 10.89
CA PRO A 133 -3.68 22.90 11.65
C PRO A 133 -3.99 22.45 13.08
N THR A 134 -3.61 23.28 14.06
CA THR A 134 -3.83 23.01 15.48
C THR A 134 -5.18 23.57 15.96
N GLU A 135 -5.72 22.97 17.01
CA GLU A 135 -6.90 23.44 17.74
C GLU A 135 -6.57 23.71 19.22
N PRO A 136 -7.38 24.53 19.92
CA PRO A 136 -7.10 24.86 21.31
C PRO A 136 -7.03 23.66 22.26
N LEU A 137 -5.96 23.56 23.05
CA LEU A 137 -5.85 22.68 24.22
C LEU A 137 -6.23 23.47 25.48
N SER A 138 -7.10 22.91 26.31
CA SER A 138 -7.54 23.56 27.56
C SER A 138 -7.25 22.68 28.77
N LEU A 139 -6.60 23.26 29.77
CA LEU A 139 -6.36 22.61 31.06
C LEU A 139 -7.67 22.46 31.82
N LEU A 140 -8.02 21.23 32.19
CA LEU A 140 -9.20 20.93 33.01
C LEU A 140 -8.83 20.77 34.48
N SER A 141 -7.74 20.06 34.76
CA SER A 141 -7.22 19.90 36.12
C SER A 141 -5.73 19.57 36.12
N GLN A 142 -5.05 19.92 37.21
CA GLN A 142 -3.65 19.58 37.46
C GLN A 142 -3.49 19.33 38.97
N ASP A 143 -2.82 18.25 39.32
CA ASP A 143 -2.39 17.94 40.68
C ASP A 143 -0.94 17.41 40.68
N GLU A 144 -0.48 16.85 41.80
CA GLU A 144 0.87 16.28 41.93
C GLU A 144 1.07 14.97 41.14
N ASN A 145 -0.01 14.30 40.76
CA ASN A 145 0.01 13.01 40.08
C ASN A 145 -0.16 13.14 38.56
N GLY A 146 -0.72 14.24 38.06
CA GLY A 146 -0.92 14.40 36.63
C GLY A 146 -1.66 15.66 36.18
N VAL A 147 -1.97 15.67 34.88
CA VAL A 147 -2.63 16.77 34.17
C VAL A 147 -3.75 16.20 33.30
N VAL A 148 -4.90 16.87 33.28
CA VAL A 148 -6.03 16.53 32.40
C VAL A 148 -6.30 17.69 31.46
N LEU A 149 -6.29 17.42 30.16
CA LEU A 149 -6.57 18.41 29.12
C LEU A 149 -7.83 18.00 28.35
N SER A 150 -8.63 19.00 27.95
CA SER A 150 -9.73 18.79 27.02
C SER A 150 -9.22 18.70 25.59
N LEU A 151 -9.77 17.75 24.81
CA LEU A 151 -9.60 17.67 23.35
C LEU A 151 -10.77 18.35 22.61
N GLY A 152 -11.58 19.14 23.31
CA GLY A 152 -12.63 20.02 22.79
C GLY A 152 -13.92 19.39 22.27
N VAL A 153 -13.97 18.08 22.05
CA VAL A 153 -15.25 17.36 22.05
C VAL A 153 -15.71 17.26 23.50
N GLU A 154 -16.97 17.59 23.82
CA GLU A 154 -17.46 17.86 25.19
C GLU A 154 -17.05 16.79 26.23
N SER A 155 -16.90 15.53 25.81
CA SER A 155 -16.52 14.41 26.66
C SER A 155 -15.08 13.91 26.48
N GLN A 156 -14.33 14.33 25.44
CA GLN A 156 -13.00 13.81 25.14
C GLN A 156 -11.87 14.57 25.86
N ARG A 157 -10.96 13.80 26.45
CA ARG A 157 -9.86 14.32 27.27
C ARG A 157 -8.61 13.50 27.04
N VAL A 158 -7.47 14.10 27.35
CA VAL A 158 -6.19 13.43 27.48
C VAL A 158 -5.68 13.62 28.90
N ILE A 159 -5.32 12.51 29.55
CA ILE A 159 -4.83 12.45 30.92
C ILE A 159 -3.35 12.09 30.85
N ILE A 160 -2.48 12.94 31.37
CA ILE A 160 -1.05 12.70 31.51
C ILE A 160 -0.78 12.34 32.97
N SER A 161 -0.45 11.09 33.24
CA SER A 161 0.03 10.65 34.55
C SER A 161 1.54 10.91 34.66
N ALA A 162 1.99 11.44 35.79
CA ALA A 162 3.37 11.86 35.98
C ALA A 162 4.30 10.70 36.35
N ARG A 163 3.91 9.78 37.25
CA ARG A 163 4.78 8.69 37.73
C ARG A 163 4.02 7.36 37.94
N PRO A 164 4.31 6.32 37.13
CA PRO A 164 5.10 6.38 35.89
C PRO A 164 4.41 7.28 34.85
N PHE A 165 5.19 7.79 33.89
CA PHE A 165 4.67 8.54 32.76
C PHE A 165 3.70 7.68 31.95
N ARG A 166 2.49 8.18 31.73
CA ARG A 166 1.45 7.51 30.93
C ARG A 166 0.52 8.56 30.33
N LEU A 167 0.00 8.30 29.14
CA LEU A 167 -1.00 9.15 28.51
C LEU A 167 -2.25 8.33 28.18
N ASP A 168 -3.40 8.75 28.68
CA ASP A 168 -4.69 8.11 28.40
C ASP A 168 -5.60 9.07 27.64
N ILE A 169 -6.09 8.64 26.48
CA ILE A 169 -7.14 9.34 25.74
C ILE A 169 -8.48 8.71 26.10
N VAL A 170 -9.40 9.53 26.58
CA VAL A 170 -10.69 9.09 27.12
C VAL A 170 -11.84 9.85 26.49
N GLU A 171 -13.00 9.20 26.38
CA GLU A 171 -14.27 9.83 26.03
C GLU A 171 -15.31 9.50 27.09
N GLY A 172 -15.72 10.50 27.87
CA GLY A 172 -16.61 10.29 29.01
C GLY A 172 -15.93 9.45 30.09
N HIS A 173 -16.36 8.20 30.24
CA HIS A 173 -15.78 7.22 31.19
C HIS A 173 -14.98 6.12 30.49
N GLU A 174 -14.95 6.09 29.16
CA GLU A 174 -14.29 5.06 28.38
C GLU A 174 -12.87 5.49 28.02
N VAL A 175 -11.90 4.58 28.19
CA VAL A 175 -10.54 4.78 27.69
C VAL A 175 -10.49 4.29 26.25
N LEU A 176 -10.23 5.21 25.33
CA LEU A 176 -10.11 4.88 23.91
C LEU A 176 -8.75 4.27 23.60
N MET A 177 -7.69 4.83 24.20
CA MET A 177 -6.31 4.42 23.95
C MET A 177 -5.42 4.86 25.12
N SER A 178 -4.46 4.02 25.48
CA SER A 178 -3.42 4.36 26.45
C SER A 178 -2.04 4.23 25.82
N LEU A 179 -1.15 5.19 26.05
CA LEU A 179 0.24 5.17 25.65
C LEU A 179 1.11 4.91 26.89
N ASN A 180 2.11 4.04 26.74
CA ASN A 180 3.02 3.62 27.81
C ASN A 180 2.30 2.95 29.02
N SER A 181 1.15 2.33 28.79
CA SER A 181 0.38 1.63 29.83
C SER A 181 1.09 0.37 30.35
N ARG A 182 1.94 -0.25 29.52
CA ARG A 182 2.77 -1.41 29.86
C ARG A 182 4.18 -1.04 30.29
N GLY A 183 4.51 0.26 30.29
CA GLY A 183 5.81 0.77 30.68
C GLY A 183 6.93 0.45 29.69
N LEU A 184 6.62 0.28 28.41
CA LEU A 184 7.58 -0.09 27.37
C LEU A 184 8.03 1.09 26.51
N LEU A 185 7.72 2.33 26.92
CA LEU A 185 8.44 3.51 26.43
C LEU A 185 9.94 3.29 26.66
N ALA A 186 10.70 3.35 25.58
CA ALA A 186 12.14 3.30 25.61
C ALA A 186 12.71 4.28 24.61
N PHE A 187 13.72 5.02 25.03
CA PHE A 187 14.37 6.04 24.22
C PHE A 187 15.88 5.89 24.46
N GLU A 188 16.57 5.20 23.56
CA GLU A 188 18.02 5.04 23.64
C GLU A 188 18.68 6.37 23.26
N HIS A 189 19.05 7.16 24.26
CA HIS A 189 19.71 8.46 24.05
C HIS A 189 21.06 8.31 23.37
N LEU A 190 21.44 9.31 22.56
CA LEU A 190 22.72 9.30 21.87
C LEU A 190 23.88 9.37 22.89
N ARG A 191 24.91 8.53 22.70
CA ARG A 191 26.09 8.45 23.57
C ARG A 191 27.36 8.53 22.75
N MET A 192 28.41 9.12 23.31
CA MET A 192 29.76 9.00 22.78
C MET A 192 30.33 7.63 23.14
N ARG A 193 31.13 7.05 22.24
CA ARG A 193 31.84 5.80 22.51
C ARG A 193 32.95 6.03 23.53
N LYS A 194 32.98 5.27 24.63
CA LYS A 194 33.89 5.54 25.77
C LYS A 194 35.38 5.49 25.39
N ASP A 195 35.77 4.66 24.43
CA ASP A 195 37.14 4.55 23.89
C ASP A 195 37.57 5.70 22.96
N THR A 196 36.65 6.60 22.60
CA THR A 196 36.94 7.83 21.84
C THR A 196 37.15 9.06 22.72
N GLN A 197 37.06 8.91 24.06
CA GLN A 197 37.44 9.96 25.00
C GLN A 197 38.97 10.04 25.08
N ALA A 198 39.56 11.18 24.72
CA ALA A 198 40.95 11.46 25.08
C ALA A 198 41.03 11.60 26.61
N ASP A 199 41.94 10.85 27.24
CA ASP A 199 42.21 10.96 28.67
C ASP A 199 42.39 12.45 29.05
N PRO A 200 41.72 12.95 30.10
CA PRO A 200 42.02 14.26 30.63
C PRO A 200 43.50 14.28 31.06
N GLU A 201 44.22 15.34 30.71
CA GLU A 201 45.57 15.59 31.24
C GLU A 201 45.56 15.45 32.77
N PRO A 202 46.59 14.85 33.38
CA PRO A 202 46.61 14.63 34.82
C PRO A 202 46.67 15.98 35.55
N GLU A 203 45.53 16.42 36.09
CA GLU A 203 45.50 17.51 37.04
C GLU A 203 46.35 17.14 38.27
N LYS A 204 47.18 18.10 38.67
CA LYS A 204 48.14 17.98 39.76
C LYS A 204 47.40 17.60 41.05
N LYS A 205 47.91 16.56 41.72
CA LYS A 205 47.59 16.23 43.11
C LYS A 205 47.85 17.44 44.01
N GLU A 206 46.79 18.02 44.57
CA GLU A 206 46.87 18.74 45.83
C GLU A 206 46.40 17.82 46.97
N GLU A 207 47.06 17.98 48.12
CA GLU A 207 47.06 17.08 49.27
C GLU A 207 45.67 16.92 49.91
N ALA A 208 45.32 15.68 50.24
CA ALA A 208 44.10 15.32 50.95
C ALA A 208 44.23 15.49 52.47
N ASP A 209 43.19 16.07 53.07
CA ASP A 209 42.87 16.14 54.49
C ASP A 209 42.42 14.74 55.00
N PRO A 210 42.95 14.20 56.12
CA PRO A 210 42.74 12.80 56.50
C PRO A 210 41.52 12.58 57.40
N ASP A 211 40.34 13.08 57.02
CA ASP A 211 39.11 12.80 57.77
C ASP A 211 37.85 12.86 56.88
N ASN A 212 37.69 11.85 56.02
CA ASN A 212 36.36 11.38 55.58
C ASN A 212 36.46 10.03 54.86
N GLN A 213 36.50 8.94 55.63
CA GLN A 213 36.28 7.59 55.13
C GLN A 213 34.83 7.18 55.41
N ALA A 214 33.94 7.33 54.44
CA ALA A 214 32.85 6.40 54.14
C ALA A 214 31.96 6.98 53.03
N GLU A 215 32.19 6.52 51.80
CA GLU A 215 31.20 6.23 50.74
C GLU A 215 31.94 6.20 49.39
N THR A 216 32.74 5.15 49.20
CA THR A 216 33.14 4.77 47.84
C THR A 216 31.91 4.29 47.10
N ALA A 217 31.37 5.17 46.26
CA ALA A 217 30.50 4.79 45.16
C ALA A 217 31.19 3.68 44.36
N LYS A 218 30.55 2.50 44.30
CA LYS A 218 30.89 1.53 43.27
C LYS A 218 30.47 2.14 41.94
N GLU A 219 31.43 2.65 41.19
CA GLU A 219 31.28 2.80 39.75
C GLU A 219 31.01 1.40 39.20
N GLU A 220 29.75 1.13 38.85
CA GLU A 220 29.41 -0.03 38.05
C GLU A 220 30.00 0.17 36.66
N GLU A 221 31.05 -0.59 36.36
CA GLU A 221 31.53 -0.79 34.99
C GLU A 221 30.36 -1.26 34.11
N GLU A 222 29.75 -0.35 33.34
CA GLU A 222 28.81 -0.69 32.27
C GLU A 222 29.53 -1.65 31.29
N LYS A 223 29.22 -2.95 31.38
CA LYS A 223 29.67 -3.93 30.40
C LYS A 223 29.18 -3.50 29.01
N VAL A 224 30.11 -3.37 28.05
CA VAL A 224 29.76 -3.16 26.65
C VAL A 224 29.08 -4.45 26.16
N GLU A 225 27.75 -4.47 26.13
CA GLU A 225 26.97 -5.60 25.66
C GLU A 225 27.10 -5.77 24.13
N GLU A 226 26.99 -7.02 23.67
CA GLU A 226 27.05 -7.39 22.27
C GLU A 226 25.94 -6.70 21.46
N GLY A 227 26.29 -6.10 20.31
CA GLY A 227 25.34 -5.41 19.42
C GLY A 227 25.03 -3.95 19.78
N MET A 228 25.66 -3.38 20.81
CA MET A 228 25.50 -1.94 21.14
C MET A 228 26.15 -1.02 20.10
N TRP A 229 27.30 -1.42 19.54
CA TRP A 229 28.09 -0.65 18.57
C TRP A 229 28.13 -1.38 17.23
N GLU A 230 29.30 -1.72 16.70
CA GLU A 230 29.40 -2.42 15.43
C GLU A 230 28.55 -3.71 15.43
N GLU A 231 27.83 -3.93 14.34
CA GLU A 231 26.98 -5.09 14.15
C GLU A 231 27.33 -5.75 12.82
N THR A 232 27.49 -7.07 12.81
CA THR A 232 27.78 -7.82 11.59
C THR A 232 26.62 -8.73 11.26
N PHE A 233 26.11 -8.61 10.04
CA PHE A 233 25.15 -9.54 9.47
C PHE A 233 25.73 -10.16 8.22
N LYS A 234 25.94 -11.49 8.27
CA LYS A 234 26.71 -12.23 7.27
C LYS A 234 28.10 -11.62 7.07
N SER A 235 28.40 -11.15 5.86
CA SER A 235 29.66 -10.51 5.48
C SER A 235 29.66 -8.99 5.62
N HIS A 236 28.54 -8.38 6.03
CA HIS A 236 28.38 -6.93 6.09
C HIS A 236 28.52 -6.46 7.53
N SER A 237 29.42 -5.49 7.75
CA SER A 237 29.64 -4.87 9.05
C SER A 237 29.13 -3.43 9.01
N ASP A 238 28.12 -3.16 9.83
CA ASP A 238 27.60 -1.84 10.14
C ASP A 238 28.49 -1.19 11.19
N GLY A 239 29.09 -0.04 10.86
CA GLY A 239 29.94 0.72 11.78
C GLY A 239 29.19 1.36 12.95
N LYS A 240 27.86 1.55 12.83
CA LYS A 240 26.96 2.10 13.87
C LYS A 240 27.58 3.26 14.67
N PRO A 241 28.00 4.36 14.01
CA PRO A 241 28.80 5.42 14.62
C PRO A 241 28.09 6.13 15.79
N ASN A 242 26.75 6.10 15.81
CA ASN A 242 25.94 6.74 16.85
C ASN A 242 25.54 5.78 17.99
N GLY A 243 26.00 4.52 17.95
CA GLY A 243 25.63 3.50 18.92
C GLY A 243 24.13 3.19 18.90
N PRO A 244 23.54 2.79 20.05
CA PRO A 244 22.11 2.56 20.19
C PRO A 244 21.32 3.86 20.14
N SER A 245 20.33 3.94 19.23
CA SER A 245 19.48 5.12 19.05
C SER A 245 17.99 4.81 18.94
N SER A 246 17.57 3.58 19.26
CA SER A 246 16.19 3.15 19.02
C SER A 246 15.18 3.82 19.93
N VAL A 247 13.96 3.95 19.41
CA VAL A 247 12.80 4.49 20.11
C VAL A 247 11.68 3.45 20.11
N SER A 248 10.95 3.34 21.21
CA SER A 248 9.82 2.43 21.34
C SER A 248 8.71 3.02 22.18
N LEU A 249 7.46 2.70 21.83
CA LEU A 249 6.27 3.06 22.60
C LEU A 249 5.19 1.99 22.44
N ASP A 250 4.55 1.62 23.55
CA ASP A 250 3.37 0.75 23.57
C ASP A 250 2.05 1.54 23.62
N PHE A 251 1.05 0.96 22.99
CA PHE A 251 -0.33 1.42 22.91
C PHE A 251 -1.25 0.28 23.39
N SER A 252 -2.18 0.57 24.30
CA SER A 252 -3.28 -0.34 24.66
C SER A 252 -4.58 0.16 24.07
N LEU A 253 -5.36 -0.76 23.50
CA LEU A 253 -6.63 -0.51 22.81
C LEU A 253 -7.75 -1.32 23.48
N PRO A 254 -8.38 -0.79 24.55
CA PRO A 254 -9.49 -1.45 25.22
C PRO A 254 -10.70 -1.61 24.28
N GLY A 255 -11.38 -2.75 24.36
CA GLY A 255 -12.54 -3.08 23.51
C GLY A 255 -12.18 -3.54 22.09
N VAL A 256 -10.91 -3.52 21.70
CA VAL A 256 -10.44 -3.85 20.35
C VAL A 256 -9.87 -5.26 20.29
N GLU A 257 -10.34 -6.04 19.33
CA GLU A 257 -9.78 -7.37 18.95
C GLU A 257 -9.22 -7.42 17.53
N HIS A 258 -9.48 -6.39 16.73
CA HIS A 258 -9.19 -6.35 15.31
C HIS A 258 -8.36 -5.13 14.97
N VAL A 259 -7.14 -5.38 14.51
CA VAL A 259 -6.21 -4.36 14.00
C VAL A 259 -5.78 -4.72 12.58
N TYR A 260 -5.54 -3.68 11.78
CA TYR A 260 -5.28 -3.76 10.33
C TYR A 260 -4.21 -2.73 9.93
N GLY A 261 -3.70 -2.86 8.70
CA GLY A 261 -2.75 -1.90 8.13
C GLY A 261 -1.33 -2.42 8.22
N ILE A 262 -0.38 -1.51 8.49
CA ILE A 262 1.07 -1.74 8.47
C ILE A 262 1.58 -2.56 7.26
N PRO A 263 1.11 -2.32 6.03
CA PRO A 263 1.67 -3.03 4.88
C PRO A 263 3.16 -2.64 4.67
N GLU A 264 3.97 -3.46 4.01
CA GLU A 264 3.57 -4.60 3.20
C GLU A 264 3.99 -5.96 3.76
N HIS A 265 3.00 -6.85 3.91
CA HIS A 265 3.18 -8.25 4.32
C HIS A 265 2.26 -9.15 3.51
N ALA A 266 2.77 -10.31 3.10
CA ALA A 266 1.96 -11.36 2.49
C ALA A 266 1.21 -12.14 3.58
N ASP A 267 0.30 -11.49 4.31
CA ASP A 267 -0.43 -12.07 5.43
C ASP A 267 -1.94 -11.76 5.38
N THR A 268 -2.70 -12.26 6.36
CA THR A 268 -4.13 -11.98 6.48
C THR A 268 -4.41 -10.49 6.70
N LEU A 269 -5.57 -10.01 6.25
CA LEU A 269 -5.95 -8.60 6.39
C LEU A 269 -6.03 -8.16 7.87
N ARG A 270 -6.68 -8.98 8.69
CA ARG A 270 -6.61 -8.85 10.15
C ARG A 270 -5.23 -9.31 10.60
N LEU A 271 -4.48 -8.42 11.24
CA LEU A 271 -3.14 -8.72 11.72
C LEU A 271 -3.20 -9.77 12.85
N LYS A 272 -2.21 -10.66 12.85
CA LYS A 272 -2.06 -11.73 13.85
C LYS A 272 -1.34 -11.21 15.09
N THR A 273 -1.48 -11.94 16.19
CA THR A 273 -0.61 -11.71 17.35
C THR A 273 0.81 -12.21 17.07
N THR A 274 1.80 -11.53 17.64
CA THR A 274 3.23 -11.80 17.44
C THR A 274 3.86 -12.46 18.67
N ASP A 275 3.05 -12.80 19.69
CA ASP A 275 3.48 -13.40 20.97
C ASP A 275 4.36 -14.66 20.80
N ASN A 276 4.13 -15.44 19.73
CA ASN A 276 4.81 -16.72 19.46
C ASN A 276 5.69 -16.68 18.21
N GLY A 277 6.12 -15.50 17.74
CA GLY A 277 6.90 -15.36 16.50
C GLY A 277 7.68 -14.06 16.44
N ASP A 278 8.14 -13.69 15.25
CA ASP A 278 8.72 -12.36 15.02
C ASP A 278 7.60 -11.28 14.98
N PRO A 279 7.92 -10.03 15.37
CA PRO A 279 7.03 -8.90 15.14
C PRO A 279 6.86 -8.63 13.63
N TYR A 280 5.81 -7.93 13.23
CA TYR A 280 5.72 -7.38 11.87
C TYR A 280 6.88 -6.41 11.63
N ARG A 281 7.61 -6.60 10.53
CA ARG A 281 8.76 -5.76 10.17
C ARG A 281 8.39 -4.79 9.05
N LEU A 282 8.78 -3.54 9.19
CA LEU A 282 8.65 -2.46 8.23
C LEU A 282 10.04 -1.97 7.82
N TYR A 283 10.55 -2.55 6.74
CA TYR A 283 11.84 -2.26 6.14
C TYR A 283 11.76 -2.66 4.68
N ASN A 284 11.79 -1.70 3.76
CA ASN A 284 11.61 -1.94 2.33
C ASN A 284 12.71 -2.87 1.80
N LEU A 285 12.35 -4.08 1.37
CA LEU A 285 13.28 -5.13 0.99
C LEU A 285 12.88 -5.82 -0.30
N ASP A 286 13.90 -6.14 -1.10
CA ASP A 286 13.76 -7.01 -2.28
C ASP A 286 13.76 -8.48 -1.84
N VAL A 287 12.56 -9.00 -1.54
CA VAL A 287 12.38 -10.38 -1.05
C VAL A 287 12.07 -11.33 -2.20
N PHE A 288 13.13 -11.87 -2.80
CA PHE A 288 13.03 -12.87 -3.86
C PHE A 288 12.18 -14.08 -3.43
N GLN A 289 11.15 -14.41 -4.22
CA GLN A 289 10.23 -15.54 -3.99
C GLN A 289 9.63 -15.55 -2.56
N TYR A 290 9.11 -14.40 -2.14
CA TYR A 290 8.55 -14.22 -0.80
C TYR A 290 7.51 -15.31 -0.45
N GLU A 291 7.54 -15.76 0.81
CA GLU A 291 6.58 -16.72 1.35
C GLU A 291 5.32 -16.02 1.86
N LEU A 292 4.25 -16.80 2.02
CA LEU A 292 2.95 -16.32 2.53
C LEU A 292 2.82 -16.51 4.04
N TYR A 293 1.83 -15.82 4.61
CA TYR A 293 1.35 -15.89 5.99
C TYR A 293 2.43 -15.71 7.05
N ASN A 294 3.34 -14.76 6.85
CA ASN A 294 4.43 -14.45 7.76
C ASN A 294 4.67 -12.93 7.89
N PRO A 295 5.31 -12.48 8.98
CA PRO A 295 5.49 -11.06 9.27
C PRO A 295 6.76 -10.43 8.66
N MET A 296 7.44 -11.11 7.73
CA MET A 296 8.64 -10.57 7.08
C MET A 296 8.29 -9.33 6.27
N ALA A 297 9.12 -8.29 6.36
CA ALA A 297 8.95 -7.09 5.53
C ALA A 297 9.07 -7.45 4.05
N LEU A 298 8.25 -6.80 3.22
CA LEU A 298 8.34 -6.83 1.76
C LEU A 298 8.83 -5.48 1.23
N TYR A 299 8.28 -5.00 0.12
CA TYR A 299 8.89 -3.93 -0.68
C TYR A 299 8.56 -2.54 -0.17
N GLY A 300 7.42 -2.37 0.50
CA GLY A 300 6.98 -1.08 1.04
C GLY A 300 6.62 -1.11 2.53
N ALA A 301 6.54 0.09 3.13
CA ALA A 301 6.28 0.27 4.54
C ALA A 301 5.36 1.48 4.77
N VAL A 302 4.12 1.25 5.20
CA VAL A 302 3.21 2.33 5.62
C VAL A 302 2.91 2.15 7.11
N PRO A 303 3.56 2.92 8.01
CA PRO A 303 3.46 2.71 9.45
C PRO A 303 2.16 3.27 10.05
N VAL A 304 1.03 2.81 9.53
CA VAL A 304 -0.33 3.18 9.91
C VAL A 304 -1.09 1.93 10.31
N MET A 305 -1.65 1.94 11.51
CA MET A 305 -2.51 0.87 12.00
C MET A 305 -3.92 1.40 12.26
N LEU A 306 -4.93 0.64 11.84
CA LEU A 306 -6.32 0.89 12.18
C LEU A 306 -6.77 -0.13 13.22
N ALA A 307 -7.56 0.32 14.19
CA ALA A 307 -8.15 -0.48 15.24
C ALA A 307 -9.67 -0.37 15.15
N HIS A 308 -10.37 -1.50 15.05
CA HIS A 308 -11.81 -1.52 14.80
C HIS A 308 -12.57 -2.42 15.78
N HIS A 309 -13.72 -1.93 16.20
CA HIS A 309 -14.79 -2.71 16.82
C HIS A 309 -16.14 -2.08 16.45
N ALA A 310 -17.24 -2.74 16.83
CA ALA A 310 -18.59 -2.41 16.36
C ALA A 310 -19.05 -0.95 16.66
N GLN A 311 -18.43 -0.29 17.64
CA GLN A 311 -18.80 1.05 18.06
C GLN A 311 -17.84 2.13 17.56
N ARG A 312 -16.59 1.77 17.18
CA ARG A 312 -15.57 2.75 16.82
C ARG A 312 -14.45 2.17 15.96
N THR A 313 -13.93 3.03 15.09
CA THR A 313 -12.62 2.88 14.44
C THR A 313 -11.70 3.99 14.92
N THR A 314 -10.47 3.63 15.26
CA THR A 314 -9.38 4.58 15.52
C THR A 314 -8.16 4.19 14.68
N GLY A 315 -7.17 5.06 14.62
CA GLY A 315 -5.90 4.74 13.97
C GLY A 315 -4.70 5.38 14.64
N VAL A 316 -3.55 4.77 14.43
CA VAL A 316 -2.23 5.21 14.88
C VAL A 316 -1.34 5.32 13.66
N PHE A 317 -0.83 6.52 13.39
CA PHE A 317 0.19 6.76 12.36
C PHE A 317 1.51 7.10 13.05
N TRP A 318 2.44 6.15 12.99
CA TRP A 318 3.78 6.24 13.55
C TRP A 318 4.73 6.82 12.49
N LEU A 319 4.98 8.13 12.54
CA LEU A 319 5.76 8.83 11.52
C LEU A 319 7.27 8.64 11.77
N ASN A 320 7.79 7.49 11.37
CA ASN A 320 9.21 7.15 11.44
C ASN A 320 9.65 6.37 10.19
N ALA A 321 10.78 6.77 9.59
CA ALA A 321 11.28 6.23 8.32
C ALA A 321 12.38 5.15 8.48
N ALA A 322 12.83 4.90 9.71
CA ALA A 322 13.82 3.87 9.99
C ALA A 322 13.19 2.47 9.97
N GLU A 323 14.04 1.43 10.03
CA GLU A 323 13.59 0.07 10.28
C GLU A 323 12.69 0.04 11.51
N THR A 324 11.46 -0.48 11.34
CA THR A 324 10.45 -0.50 12.39
C THR A 324 9.89 -1.91 12.60
N TRP A 325 9.75 -2.32 13.85
CA TRP A 325 9.12 -3.58 14.26
C TRP A 325 7.85 -3.29 15.06
N VAL A 326 6.80 -4.08 14.83
CA VAL A 326 5.49 -3.93 15.48
C VAL A 326 5.07 -5.24 16.13
N ASP A 327 5.11 -5.27 17.47
CA ASP A 327 4.59 -6.38 18.26
C ASP A 327 3.10 -6.17 18.54
N ILE A 328 2.29 -7.23 18.41
CA ILE A 328 0.84 -7.24 18.65
C ILE A 328 0.51 -8.38 19.61
N SER A 329 -0.15 -8.07 20.71
CA SER A 329 -0.60 -9.07 21.68
C SER A 329 -2.07 -8.88 22.03
N SER A 330 -2.79 -9.98 22.25
CA SER A 330 -4.20 -9.97 22.64
C SER A 330 -4.32 -10.30 24.13
N ASN A 331 -4.96 -9.40 24.88
CA ASN A 331 -5.15 -9.51 26.33
C ASN A 331 -6.62 -9.24 26.71
N THR A 332 -6.96 -9.46 27.98
CA THR A 332 -8.20 -8.93 28.57
C THR A 332 -7.86 -7.76 29.48
N ALA A 333 -8.54 -6.62 29.33
CA ALA A 333 -8.30 -5.40 30.11
C ALA A 333 -8.30 -5.69 31.62
N GLY A 334 -9.17 -6.62 32.06
CA GLY A 334 -9.32 -7.17 33.42
C GLY A 334 -8.06 -7.74 34.08
N LYS A 335 -7.04 -8.17 33.32
CA LYS A 335 -5.80 -8.78 33.85
C LYS A 335 -4.64 -7.80 34.02
N THR A 336 -4.80 -6.57 33.56
CA THR A 336 -3.83 -5.49 33.78
C THR A 336 -4.15 -4.74 35.09
N VAL A 337 -3.26 -3.89 35.61
CA VAL A 337 -3.55 -3.05 36.80
C VAL A 337 -4.83 -2.21 36.57
N PHE A 338 -5.09 -1.86 35.32
CA PHE A 338 -6.29 -1.16 34.85
C PHE A 338 -7.56 -2.02 34.92
N GLY A 339 -7.46 -3.32 34.70
CA GLY A 339 -8.54 -4.28 34.90
C GLY A 339 -9.12 -4.27 36.31
N LYS A 340 -8.25 -4.10 37.32
CA LYS A 340 -8.66 -3.96 38.72
C LYS A 340 -9.38 -2.63 39.02
N MET A 341 -9.14 -1.59 38.22
CA MET A 341 -9.82 -0.29 38.34
C MET A 341 -11.16 -0.29 37.57
N LEU A 342 -11.23 -0.96 36.42
CA LEU A 342 -12.46 -1.19 35.67
C LEU A 342 -13.44 -2.13 36.40
N ASP A 343 -12.93 -3.21 36.99
CA ASP A 343 -13.72 -4.15 37.82
C ASP A 343 -14.41 -3.43 38.99
N TYR A 344 -13.82 -2.35 39.50
CA TYR A 344 -14.36 -1.56 40.61
C TYR A 344 -15.53 -0.66 40.19
N VAL A 345 -15.66 -0.34 38.90
CA VAL A 345 -16.62 0.65 38.38
C VAL A 345 -17.70 0.02 37.49
N GLN A 346 -17.41 -1.03 36.72
CA GLN A 346 -18.29 -1.51 35.65
C GLN A 346 -18.86 -2.92 35.86
N GLY A 347 -18.44 -3.65 36.90
CA GLY A 347 -18.88 -5.03 37.11
C GLY A 347 -18.23 -6.01 36.12
N SER A 348 -18.13 -7.27 36.54
CA SER A 348 -17.28 -8.30 35.93
C SER A 348 -17.70 -8.71 34.50
N SER A 349 -17.13 -8.07 33.48
CA SER A 349 -16.99 -8.64 32.14
C SER A 349 -15.56 -8.43 31.64
N GLU A 350 -14.93 -9.50 31.16
CA GLU A 350 -13.60 -9.42 30.55
C GLU A 350 -13.70 -8.59 29.26
N THR A 351 -13.30 -7.31 29.30
CA THR A 351 -13.23 -6.46 28.10
C THR A 351 -11.99 -6.86 27.30
N PRO A 352 -12.11 -7.21 26.00
CA PRO A 352 -10.94 -7.52 25.18
C PRO A 352 -10.02 -6.31 25.06
N GLN A 353 -8.73 -6.53 24.86
CA GLN A 353 -7.74 -5.47 24.67
C GLN A 353 -6.66 -5.95 23.71
N THR A 354 -6.35 -5.13 22.71
CA THR A 354 -5.15 -5.33 21.88
C THR A 354 -4.06 -4.38 22.35
N ASP A 355 -2.87 -4.91 22.62
CA ASP A 355 -1.68 -4.11 22.87
C ASP A 355 -0.76 -4.15 21.66
N VAL A 356 -0.27 -2.98 21.27
CA VAL A 356 0.60 -2.80 20.11
C VAL A 356 1.87 -2.07 20.57
N ARG A 357 3.04 -2.55 20.17
CA ARG A 357 4.31 -1.88 20.48
C ARG A 357 5.08 -1.59 19.21
N TRP A 358 5.43 -0.33 19.03
CA TRP A 358 6.27 0.13 17.92
C TRP A 358 7.71 0.27 18.39
N ILE A 359 8.65 -0.14 17.54
CA ILE A 359 10.08 -0.15 17.82
C ILE A 359 10.80 0.30 16.55
N SER A 360 11.36 1.51 16.52
CA SER A 360 12.14 2.02 15.38
C SER A 360 13.62 2.18 15.74
N GLU A 361 14.50 1.91 14.78
CA GLU A 361 15.95 1.93 15.00
C GLU A 361 16.53 3.32 15.35
N SER A 362 15.95 4.38 14.79
CA SER A 362 16.41 5.75 14.98
C SER A 362 15.26 6.75 14.83
N GLY A 363 15.58 8.04 14.70
CA GLY A 363 14.60 9.12 14.64
C GLY A 363 13.98 9.45 15.99
N ILE A 364 12.85 10.16 15.95
CA ILE A 364 12.05 10.52 17.13
C ILE A 364 10.81 9.63 17.26
N ILE A 365 10.13 9.75 18.40
CA ILE A 365 8.73 9.30 18.51
C ILE A 365 7.88 10.46 17.99
N ASP A 366 7.20 10.26 16.87
CA ASP A 366 6.19 11.18 16.32
C ASP A 366 4.97 10.36 15.91
N VAL A 367 3.89 10.50 16.65
CA VAL A 367 2.69 9.69 16.44
C VAL A 367 1.44 10.56 16.34
N PHE A 368 0.64 10.26 15.33
CA PHE A 368 -0.70 10.82 15.15
C PHE A 368 -1.74 9.79 15.54
N ILE A 369 -2.63 10.18 16.44
CA ILE A 369 -3.73 9.36 16.94
C ILE A 369 -5.02 9.91 16.32
N MET A 370 -5.62 9.10 15.46
CA MET A 370 -6.81 9.40 14.67
C MET A 370 -8.03 8.78 15.37
N LEU A 371 -8.86 9.60 16.01
CA LEU A 371 -9.87 9.11 16.95
C LEU A 371 -11.22 8.72 16.32
N GLY A 372 -11.32 8.79 14.98
CA GLY A 372 -12.54 8.46 14.23
C GLY A 372 -13.71 9.40 14.58
N PRO A 373 -14.93 8.87 14.82
CA PRO A 373 -15.21 7.50 15.27
C PRO A 373 -15.51 6.48 14.18
N THR A 374 -15.80 6.88 12.93
CA THR A 374 -16.13 5.93 11.85
C THR A 374 -14.90 5.57 11.01
N PRO A 375 -14.92 4.46 10.24
CA PRO A 375 -13.85 4.16 9.28
C PRO A 375 -13.56 5.33 8.32
N LYS A 376 -14.62 5.97 7.82
CA LYS A 376 -14.53 7.13 6.92
C LYS A 376 -13.85 8.33 7.56
N ASP A 377 -14.09 8.58 8.84
CA ASP A 377 -13.44 9.66 9.58
C ASP A 377 -11.93 9.40 9.68
N VAL A 378 -11.52 8.16 10.01
CA VAL A 378 -10.10 7.79 10.09
C VAL A 378 -9.39 7.93 8.74
N PHE A 379 -10.04 7.54 7.63
CA PHE A 379 -9.47 7.76 6.29
C PHE A 379 -9.31 9.25 5.97
N SER A 380 -10.31 10.06 6.30
CA SER A 380 -10.27 11.51 6.07
C SER A 380 -9.20 12.19 6.95
N GLN A 381 -9.07 11.75 8.19
CA GLN A 381 -8.03 12.17 9.14
C GLN A 381 -6.64 11.87 8.57
N TYR A 382 -6.38 10.62 8.16
CA TYR A 382 -5.10 10.24 7.58
C TYR A 382 -4.79 10.98 6.28
N ALA A 383 -5.78 11.12 5.39
CA ALA A 383 -5.65 11.85 4.15
C ALA A 383 -5.37 13.35 4.37
N SER A 384 -5.88 13.94 5.45
CA SER A 384 -5.57 15.34 5.80
C SER A 384 -4.09 15.55 6.18
N LEU A 385 -3.42 14.49 6.63
CA LEU A 385 -2.00 14.50 7.01
C LEU A 385 -1.11 14.18 5.81
N THR A 386 -1.42 13.12 5.05
CA THR A 386 -0.52 12.56 4.02
C THR A 386 -1.02 12.77 2.59
N GLY A 387 -2.15 13.45 2.40
CA GLY A 387 -2.79 13.64 1.10
C GLY A 387 -3.61 12.42 0.66
N THR A 388 -4.28 12.58 -0.47
CA THR A 388 -5.17 11.57 -1.06
C THR A 388 -4.51 10.86 -2.24
N GLN A 389 -5.14 9.78 -2.71
CA GLN A 389 -4.74 9.12 -3.94
C GLN A 389 -4.71 10.13 -5.10
N SER A 390 -3.60 10.20 -5.83
CA SER A 390 -3.50 10.95 -7.08
C SER A 390 -4.61 10.50 -8.03
N PHE A 391 -5.28 11.45 -8.69
CA PHE A 391 -6.34 11.11 -9.61
C PHE A 391 -5.71 10.52 -10.90
N PRO A 392 -5.89 9.22 -11.19
CA PRO A 392 -5.11 8.57 -12.23
C PRO A 392 -5.62 8.95 -13.63
N PRO A 393 -4.78 8.96 -14.66
CA PRO A 393 -5.25 8.90 -16.04
C PRO A 393 -6.23 7.73 -16.22
N LEU A 394 -7.36 7.94 -16.90
CA LEU A 394 -8.38 6.92 -17.13
C LEU A 394 -7.76 5.65 -17.74
N THR A 395 -6.80 5.82 -18.66
CA THR A 395 -6.12 4.72 -19.34
C THR A 395 -5.39 3.80 -18.36
N SER A 396 -4.84 4.30 -17.25
CA SER A 396 -4.11 3.46 -16.29
C SER A 396 -5.04 2.58 -15.44
N LEU A 397 -6.36 2.79 -15.55
CA LEU A 397 -7.35 1.88 -14.99
C LEU A 397 -7.72 0.76 -15.97
N GLY A 398 -7.18 0.77 -17.20
CA GLY A 398 -7.39 -0.30 -18.18
C GLY A 398 -6.62 -1.57 -17.83
N TYR A 399 -6.46 -2.44 -18.83
CA TYR A 399 -5.62 -3.63 -18.72
C TYR A 399 -4.19 -3.35 -19.21
N HIS A 400 -3.20 -3.82 -18.44
CA HIS A 400 -1.78 -3.67 -18.68
C HIS A 400 -1.13 -5.01 -19.03
N GLN A 401 -0.49 -5.10 -20.19
CA GLN A 401 0.25 -6.29 -20.63
C GLN A 401 1.76 -6.08 -20.44
N CYS A 402 2.41 -6.98 -19.71
CA CYS A 402 3.83 -6.96 -19.42
C CYS A 402 4.44 -8.37 -19.41
N ARG A 403 5.77 -8.45 -19.57
CA ARG A 403 6.63 -9.58 -19.18
C ARG A 403 8.08 -9.12 -19.15
N TRP A 404 8.93 -9.86 -18.44
CA TRP A 404 10.38 -9.84 -18.61
C TRP A 404 10.76 -10.84 -19.73
N ASN A 405 11.18 -10.45 -20.92
CA ASN A 405 10.99 -9.17 -21.57
C ASN A 405 10.16 -9.38 -22.86
N TYR A 406 9.61 -8.31 -23.43
CA TYR A 406 9.39 -8.28 -24.88
C TYR A 406 10.74 -8.09 -25.58
N ASN A 407 10.98 -8.89 -26.61
CA ASN A 407 12.32 -9.08 -27.16
C ASN A 407 12.84 -7.85 -27.90
N ASP A 408 11.98 -7.20 -28.68
CA ASP A 408 12.30 -6.10 -29.59
C ASP A 408 11.00 -5.40 -30.06
N GLN A 409 11.14 -4.42 -30.96
CA GLN A 409 10.00 -3.68 -31.55
C GLN A 409 9.02 -4.58 -32.32
N GLU A 410 9.50 -5.63 -32.98
CA GLU A 410 8.66 -6.54 -33.77
C GLU A 410 7.80 -7.40 -32.84
N ASP A 411 8.37 -7.88 -31.72
CA ASP A 411 7.62 -8.59 -30.68
C ASP A 411 6.53 -7.70 -30.07
N VAL A 412 6.85 -6.44 -29.73
CA VAL A 412 5.84 -5.46 -29.27
C VAL A 412 4.72 -5.30 -30.29
N GLN A 413 5.06 -5.12 -31.57
CA GLN A 413 4.07 -4.99 -32.65
C GLN A 413 3.21 -6.26 -32.80
N SER A 414 3.82 -7.45 -32.68
CA SER A 414 3.11 -8.73 -32.76
C SER A 414 2.14 -8.92 -31.60
N VAL A 415 2.54 -8.54 -30.38
CA VAL A 415 1.68 -8.63 -29.19
C VAL A 415 0.52 -7.65 -29.33
N ASP A 416 0.81 -6.41 -29.70
CA ASP A 416 -0.21 -5.38 -29.93
C ASP A 416 -1.24 -5.80 -31.01
N ALA A 417 -0.78 -6.42 -32.10
CA ALA A 417 -1.65 -6.99 -33.13
C ALA A 417 -2.45 -8.20 -32.61
N GLY A 418 -1.85 -9.05 -31.78
CA GLY A 418 -2.51 -10.20 -31.17
C GLY A 418 -3.73 -9.83 -30.33
N PHE A 419 -3.68 -8.73 -29.58
CA PHE A 419 -4.85 -8.22 -28.85
C PHE A 419 -6.00 -7.83 -29.77
N ASP A 420 -5.71 -7.18 -30.91
CA ASP A 420 -6.73 -6.80 -31.89
C ASP A 420 -7.31 -8.03 -32.60
N GLU A 421 -6.46 -8.98 -32.99
CA GLU A 421 -6.87 -10.24 -33.63
C GLU A 421 -7.81 -11.05 -32.74
N HIS A 422 -7.54 -11.07 -31.44
CA HIS A 422 -8.30 -11.85 -30.48
C HIS A 422 -9.39 -11.05 -29.77
N ASP A 423 -9.69 -9.80 -30.16
CA ASP A 423 -10.71 -8.93 -29.56
C ASP A 423 -10.60 -8.80 -28.03
N ILE A 424 -9.36 -8.69 -27.53
CA ILE A 424 -9.06 -8.45 -26.12
C ILE A 424 -8.58 -7.01 -25.96
N PRO A 425 -9.24 -6.16 -25.15
CA PRO A 425 -8.83 -4.78 -25.02
C PRO A 425 -7.67 -4.62 -24.03
N TYR A 426 -6.72 -3.73 -24.35
CA TYR A 426 -5.61 -3.36 -23.47
C TYR A 426 -5.25 -1.89 -23.67
N ASP A 427 -4.76 -1.23 -22.61
CA ASP A 427 -4.38 0.18 -22.64
C ASP A 427 -2.86 0.37 -22.65
N PHE A 428 -2.10 -0.50 -21.95
CA PHE A 428 -0.65 -0.37 -21.80
C PHE A 428 0.10 -1.64 -22.18
N ILE A 429 1.17 -1.50 -22.97
CA ILE A 429 2.23 -2.51 -23.14
C ILE A 429 3.51 -2.04 -22.45
N TRP A 430 4.24 -2.95 -21.83
CA TRP A 430 5.33 -2.60 -20.91
C TRP A 430 6.68 -3.14 -21.40
N LEU A 431 7.72 -2.34 -21.21
CA LEU A 431 9.10 -2.67 -21.50
C LEU A 431 9.91 -2.75 -20.20
N ASP A 432 10.26 -3.98 -19.85
CA ASP A 432 11.14 -4.30 -18.73
C ASP A 432 12.63 -4.10 -19.14
N ILE A 433 13.60 -4.40 -18.27
CA ILE A 433 14.99 -3.91 -18.32
C ILE A 433 15.75 -4.24 -19.60
N GLU A 434 15.38 -5.28 -20.35
CA GLU A 434 16.06 -5.65 -21.62
C GLU A 434 15.84 -4.68 -22.78
N HIS A 435 14.98 -3.65 -22.61
CA HIS A 435 14.81 -2.60 -23.62
C HIS A 435 15.95 -1.57 -23.64
N THR A 436 16.74 -1.51 -22.57
CA THR A 436 17.83 -0.54 -22.38
C THR A 436 19.13 -0.98 -23.05
N ASP A 437 20.03 -0.04 -23.37
CA ASP A 437 21.41 -0.36 -23.76
C ASP A 437 22.23 -0.80 -22.53
N GLY A 438 22.24 -2.11 -22.29
CA GLY A 438 23.08 -2.72 -21.25
C GLY A 438 22.74 -2.25 -19.83
N LYS A 439 21.44 -2.02 -19.56
CA LYS A 439 20.91 -1.55 -18.26
C LYS A 439 21.36 -0.15 -17.90
N ARG A 440 21.56 0.69 -18.92
CA ARG A 440 21.65 2.14 -18.79
C ARG A 440 20.24 2.70 -18.98
N TYR A 441 19.59 3.15 -17.91
CA TYR A 441 18.27 3.76 -18.01
C TYR A 441 18.27 5.03 -18.88
N PHE A 442 17.10 5.47 -19.35
CA PHE A 442 16.97 6.57 -20.34
C PHE A 442 17.67 6.30 -21.69
N THR A 443 17.99 5.04 -21.99
CA THR A 443 18.55 4.62 -23.28
C THR A 443 17.70 3.49 -23.88
N TRP A 444 17.97 3.16 -25.13
CA TRP A 444 17.32 2.07 -25.86
C TRP A 444 18.40 1.15 -26.43
N ASP A 445 18.18 -0.17 -26.38
CA ASP A 445 19.07 -1.12 -27.07
C ASP A 445 19.06 -0.80 -28.57
N PRO A 446 20.21 -0.47 -29.18
CA PRO A 446 20.27 0.05 -30.54
C PRO A 446 19.97 -1.01 -31.61
N HIS A 447 19.86 -2.29 -31.24
CA HIS A 447 19.54 -3.39 -32.14
C HIS A 447 18.09 -3.83 -32.00
N LYS A 448 17.60 -3.97 -30.76
CA LYS A 448 16.23 -4.42 -30.46
C LYS A 448 15.20 -3.28 -30.58
N PHE A 449 15.60 -2.07 -30.22
CA PHE A 449 14.76 -0.87 -30.13
C PHE A 449 15.40 0.31 -30.88
N ALA A 450 15.76 0.08 -32.14
CA ALA A 450 16.50 1.04 -32.97
C ALA A 450 15.68 2.29 -33.36
N THR A 451 14.35 2.20 -33.39
CA THR A 451 13.43 3.28 -33.78
C THR A 451 12.27 3.42 -32.76
N PRO A 452 12.57 3.76 -31.49
CA PRO A 452 11.58 3.73 -30.41
C PRO A 452 10.39 4.67 -30.64
N LYS A 453 10.61 5.79 -31.35
CA LYS A 453 9.52 6.71 -31.77
C LYS A 453 8.55 6.06 -32.76
N GLU A 454 9.02 5.24 -33.68
CA GLU A 454 8.15 4.53 -34.64
C GLU A 454 7.29 3.49 -33.90
N MET A 455 7.90 2.75 -32.98
CA MET A 455 7.18 1.81 -32.10
C MET A 455 6.12 2.54 -31.26
N LEU A 456 6.50 3.63 -30.58
CA LEU A 456 5.57 4.43 -29.78
C LEU A 456 4.44 5.04 -30.61
N GLN A 457 4.73 5.50 -31.83
CA GLN A 457 3.72 5.99 -32.76
C GLN A 457 2.74 4.88 -33.16
N GLY A 458 3.22 3.67 -33.45
CA GLY A 458 2.35 2.53 -33.77
C GLY A 458 1.38 2.17 -32.64
N ILE A 459 1.85 2.24 -31.38
CA ILE A 459 1.01 2.08 -30.19
C ILE A 459 0.02 3.26 -30.04
N MET A 460 0.47 4.49 -30.28
CA MET A 460 -0.34 5.70 -30.20
C MET A 460 -1.48 5.73 -31.25
N ASP A 461 -1.21 5.28 -32.47
CA ASP A 461 -2.18 5.21 -33.58
C ASP A 461 -3.38 4.32 -33.23
N LYS A 462 -3.15 3.30 -32.38
CA LYS A 462 -4.19 2.43 -31.83
C LYS A 462 -4.79 2.94 -30.52
N LYS A 463 -4.48 4.17 -30.11
CA LYS A 463 -4.94 4.82 -28.88
C LYS A 463 -4.55 4.04 -27.62
N ARG A 464 -3.31 3.52 -27.62
CA ARG A 464 -2.70 2.81 -26.49
C ARG A 464 -1.47 3.56 -25.99
N LYS A 465 -0.94 3.11 -24.86
CA LYS A 465 0.18 3.70 -24.15
C LYS A 465 1.27 2.65 -23.93
N MET A 466 2.46 3.11 -23.59
CA MET A 466 3.59 2.28 -23.24
C MET A 466 4.12 2.67 -21.87
N VAL A 467 4.71 1.71 -21.14
CA VAL A 467 5.50 1.99 -19.93
C VAL A 467 6.91 1.43 -20.16
N ALA A 468 7.94 2.21 -19.79
CA ALA A 468 9.32 1.74 -19.72
C ALA A 468 9.82 1.80 -18.28
N ILE A 469 10.57 0.77 -17.87
CA ILE A 469 11.20 0.69 -16.56
C ILE A 469 12.40 1.65 -16.44
N VAL A 470 12.51 2.33 -15.31
CA VAL A 470 13.61 3.25 -14.95
C VAL A 470 13.91 3.08 -13.45
N ASP A 471 15.00 2.38 -13.13
CA ASP A 471 15.35 2.07 -11.73
C ASP A 471 16.39 3.04 -11.17
N PRO A 472 16.47 3.20 -9.84
CA PRO A 472 17.34 4.19 -9.21
C PRO A 472 18.76 3.66 -8.95
N HIS A 473 19.28 2.80 -9.82
CA HIS A 473 20.67 2.35 -9.79
C HIS A 473 21.33 2.63 -11.14
N ILE A 474 22.43 3.37 -11.13
CA ILE A 474 23.01 3.96 -12.33
C ILE A 474 24.33 3.27 -12.62
N LYS A 475 24.39 2.55 -13.75
CA LYS A 475 25.59 1.86 -14.22
C LYS A 475 26.83 2.76 -14.11
N VAL A 476 27.87 2.28 -13.45
CA VAL A 476 29.16 2.97 -13.39
C VAL A 476 29.88 2.78 -14.72
N ASP A 477 29.79 3.78 -15.58
CA ASP A 477 30.37 3.78 -16.92
C ASP A 477 30.69 5.21 -17.37
N SER A 478 31.95 5.49 -17.66
CA SER A 478 32.42 6.81 -18.11
C SER A 478 31.85 7.24 -19.47
N ASN A 479 31.31 6.31 -20.25
CA ASN A 479 30.63 6.63 -21.52
C ASN A 479 29.14 6.94 -21.34
N TYR A 480 28.60 6.84 -20.13
CA TYR A 480 27.19 7.06 -19.85
C TYR A 480 26.96 8.47 -19.27
N LYS A 481 26.27 9.31 -20.04
CA LYS A 481 25.97 10.73 -19.70
C LYS A 481 25.41 10.88 -18.29
N ILE A 482 24.38 10.10 -17.96
CA ILE A 482 23.68 10.18 -16.67
C ILE A 482 24.59 9.85 -15.49
N HIS A 483 25.43 8.80 -15.61
CA HIS A 483 26.43 8.50 -14.59
C HIS A 483 27.38 9.68 -14.38
N ASN A 484 27.93 10.23 -15.46
CA ASN A 484 28.89 11.33 -15.40
C ASN A 484 28.27 12.58 -14.77
N GLU A 485 27.02 12.92 -15.11
CA GLU A 485 26.33 14.07 -14.54
C GLU A 485 26.06 13.91 -13.05
N ILE A 486 25.50 12.77 -12.62
CA ILE A 486 25.24 12.48 -11.20
C ILE A 486 26.55 12.51 -10.41
N ARG A 487 27.60 11.87 -10.93
CA ARG A 487 28.93 11.86 -10.30
C ARG A 487 29.52 13.26 -10.18
N SER A 488 29.52 14.03 -11.26
CA SER A 488 30.12 15.38 -11.29
C SER A 488 29.42 16.37 -10.35
N ARG A 489 28.11 16.17 -10.10
CA ARG A 489 27.30 16.97 -9.18
C ARG A 489 27.35 16.47 -7.74
N GLY A 490 28.00 15.32 -7.49
CA GLY A 490 28.05 14.70 -6.17
C GLY A 490 26.70 14.17 -5.68
N PHE A 491 25.83 13.77 -6.61
CA PHE A 491 24.47 13.31 -6.32
C PHE A 491 24.37 11.84 -5.91
N TYR A 492 25.45 11.07 -5.93
CA TYR A 492 25.44 9.72 -5.36
C TYR A 492 25.40 9.75 -3.84
N ILE A 493 24.67 8.80 -3.26
CA ILE A 493 24.78 8.40 -1.86
C ILE A 493 26.25 8.12 -1.56
N LYS A 494 26.71 8.47 -0.36
CA LYS A 494 28.10 8.22 0.05
C LYS A 494 28.20 6.95 0.89
N ASN A 495 29.32 6.25 0.78
CA ASN A 495 29.69 5.24 1.78
C ASN A 495 30.21 5.92 3.06
N LYS A 496 30.44 5.14 4.12
CA LYS A 496 30.92 5.64 5.41
C LYS A 496 32.27 6.36 5.36
N ASP A 497 33.08 6.10 4.33
CA ASP A 497 34.40 6.72 4.14
C ASP A 497 34.32 8.02 3.29
N GLY A 498 33.11 8.43 2.89
CA GLY A 498 32.84 9.66 2.11
C GLY A 498 32.97 9.50 0.58
N GLY A 499 33.28 8.30 0.08
CA GLY A 499 33.28 7.99 -1.35
C GLY A 499 31.86 7.76 -1.88
N ASP A 500 31.67 7.78 -3.21
CA ASP A 500 30.39 7.37 -3.81
C ASP A 500 30.09 5.91 -3.42
N TYR A 501 28.86 5.63 -2.99
CA TYR A 501 28.41 4.28 -2.74
C TYR A 501 28.26 3.54 -4.07
N GLU A 502 28.99 2.44 -4.21
CA GLU A 502 28.90 1.54 -5.35
C GLU A 502 28.47 0.15 -4.87
N GLY A 503 27.44 -0.39 -5.51
CA GLY A 503 26.94 -1.73 -5.29
C GLY A 503 26.78 -2.49 -6.60
N TRP A 504 26.23 -3.70 -6.53
CA TRP A 504 25.89 -4.51 -7.69
C TRP A 504 24.37 -4.58 -7.84
N CYS A 505 23.89 -4.36 -9.07
CA CYS A 505 22.50 -4.60 -9.45
C CYS A 505 22.47 -5.10 -10.91
N TRP A 506 21.37 -4.93 -11.64
CA TRP A 506 21.22 -5.38 -13.04
C TRP A 506 22.36 -4.97 -13.98
N PRO A 507 22.89 -3.74 -13.97
CA PRO A 507 24.00 -3.35 -14.86
C PRO A 507 25.38 -3.82 -14.39
N GLY A 508 25.47 -4.64 -13.33
CA GLY A 508 26.72 -4.92 -12.61
C GLY A 508 27.00 -3.80 -11.62
N SER A 509 28.22 -3.25 -11.62
CA SER A 509 28.59 -2.10 -10.78
C SER A 509 27.69 -0.88 -11.08
N ALA A 510 27.06 -0.36 -10.02
CA ALA A 510 26.11 0.73 -10.07
C ALA A 510 26.30 1.69 -8.88
N GLY A 511 26.17 2.99 -9.15
CA GLY A 511 26.00 4.02 -8.11
C GLY A 511 24.53 4.31 -7.87
N TYR A 512 24.18 4.75 -6.66
CA TYR A 512 22.80 4.97 -6.22
C TYR A 512 22.55 6.45 -5.95
N PRO A 513 21.72 7.14 -6.74
CA PRO A 513 21.49 8.57 -6.56
C PRO A 513 20.78 8.86 -5.23
N ASP A 514 21.13 9.95 -4.58
CA ASP A 514 20.55 10.34 -3.30
C ASP A 514 19.25 11.12 -3.50
N PHE A 515 18.14 10.38 -3.63
CA PHE A 515 16.80 10.94 -3.81
C PHE A 515 16.26 11.70 -2.58
N THR A 516 16.92 11.62 -1.42
CA THR A 516 16.55 12.44 -0.25
C THR A 516 16.82 13.92 -0.48
N ARG A 517 17.73 14.24 -1.42
CA ARG A 517 18.07 15.61 -1.78
C ARG A 517 17.10 16.17 -2.83
N ALA A 518 16.53 17.34 -2.55
CA ALA A 518 15.60 18.00 -3.46
C ALA A 518 16.24 18.38 -4.81
N ASP A 519 17.54 18.71 -4.85
CA ASP A 519 18.24 19.06 -6.08
C ASP A 519 18.52 17.85 -6.99
N MET A 520 18.80 16.68 -6.41
CA MET A 520 18.85 15.42 -7.16
C MET A 520 17.48 15.06 -7.72
N ARG A 521 16.40 15.20 -6.93
CA ARG A 521 15.03 14.96 -7.42
C ARG A 521 14.66 15.89 -8.58
N ALA A 522 14.99 17.17 -8.49
CA ALA A 522 14.75 18.13 -9.57
C ALA A 522 15.55 17.79 -10.83
N TRP A 523 16.81 17.38 -10.69
CA TRP A 523 17.61 16.92 -11.82
C TRP A 523 17.02 15.63 -12.44
N TRP A 524 16.62 14.65 -11.62
CA TRP A 524 15.96 13.44 -12.09
C TRP A 524 14.69 13.74 -12.89
N ALA A 525 13.82 14.60 -12.37
CA ALA A 525 12.60 15.04 -13.06
C ALA A 525 12.93 15.65 -14.44
N SER A 526 13.98 16.48 -14.53
CA SER A 526 14.40 17.08 -15.80
C SER A 526 14.87 16.07 -16.85
N MET A 527 15.34 14.89 -16.44
CA MET A 527 15.77 13.85 -17.37
C MET A 527 14.62 13.20 -18.15
N PHE A 528 13.36 13.41 -17.73
CA PHE A 528 12.17 12.92 -18.45
C PHE A 528 11.70 13.85 -19.58
N ALA A 529 12.30 15.04 -19.73
CA ALA A 529 12.01 15.91 -20.86
C ALA A 529 12.30 15.16 -22.19
N TYR A 530 11.49 15.38 -23.23
CA TYR A 530 11.57 14.60 -24.47
C TYR A 530 12.91 14.74 -25.22
N ASP A 531 13.61 15.85 -25.00
CA ASP A 531 14.96 16.12 -25.53
C ASP A 531 16.07 15.52 -24.66
N GLN A 532 15.79 15.16 -23.41
CA GLN A 532 16.73 14.47 -22.51
C GLN A 532 16.57 12.95 -22.57
N TYR A 533 15.32 12.46 -22.53
CA TYR A 533 14.99 11.06 -22.77
C TYR A 533 14.69 10.84 -24.25
N GLU A 534 15.75 10.89 -25.06
CA GLU A 534 15.64 10.71 -26.51
C GLU A 534 14.93 9.39 -26.86
N GLY A 535 14.00 9.47 -27.82
CA GLY A 535 13.18 8.33 -28.23
C GLY A 535 11.82 8.25 -27.53
N SER A 536 11.63 8.92 -26.39
CA SER A 536 10.34 9.00 -25.70
C SER A 536 9.31 9.87 -26.44
N MET A 537 8.03 9.66 -26.12
CA MET A 537 6.86 10.40 -26.64
C MET A 537 5.78 10.55 -25.55
N GLU A 538 4.75 11.34 -25.82
CA GLU A 538 3.63 11.62 -24.89
C GLU A 538 2.88 10.39 -24.38
N ASN A 539 2.89 9.28 -25.13
CA ASN A 539 2.26 8.02 -24.72
C ASN A 539 3.19 7.07 -23.93
N LEU A 540 4.43 7.46 -23.61
CA LEU A 540 5.35 6.69 -22.78
C LEU A 540 5.27 7.11 -21.31
N TYR A 541 4.97 6.19 -20.41
CA TYR A 541 4.95 6.38 -18.96
C TYR A 541 6.06 5.56 -18.29
N THR A 542 6.14 5.56 -16.96
CA THR A 542 7.31 5.02 -16.26
C THR A 542 6.95 4.02 -15.17
N TRP A 543 7.82 3.04 -15.02
CA TRP A 543 7.83 2.09 -13.92
C TRP A 543 9.13 2.26 -13.15
N ASN A 544 9.06 2.54 -11.86
CA ASN A 544 10.20 2.49 -10.95
C ASN A 544 10.19 1.15 -10.22
N ASP A 545 11.19 0.32 -10.49
CA ASP A 545 11.46 -0.90 -9.75
C ASP A 545 12.76 -0.76 -8.96
N MET A 546 13.08 -1.78 -8.15
CA MET A 546 14.35 -1.91 -7.44
C MET A 546 14.66 -0.72 -6.52
N ASN A 547 13.63 0.00 -6.07
CA ASN A 547 13.73 1.30 -5.42
C ASN A 547 13.60 1.23 -3.90
N GLU A 548 13.83 0.07 -3.30
CA GLU A 548 13.93 -0.10 -1.85
C GLU A 548 15.02 0.76 -1.19
N PRO A 549 16.29 0.84 -1.68
CA PRO A 549 16.89 0.33 -2.93
C PRO A 549 17.34 -1.14 -2.88
N SER A 550 17.16 -1.86 -3.98
CA SER A 550 17.73 -3.21 -4.13
C SER A 550 19.21 -3.16 -4.50
N VAL A 551 20.04 -3.81 -3.69
CA VAL A 551 21.49 -3.90 -3.85
C VAL A 551 21.90 -5.37 -3.71
N PHE A 552 22.18 -6.06 -4.81
CA PHE A 552 22.35 -7.53 -4.84
C PHE A 552 23.48 -8.05 -3.94
N ASN A 553 24.52 -7.26 -3.75
CA ASN A 553 25.65 -7.58 -2.89
C ASN A 553 25.62 -6.83 -1.55
N GLY A 554 24.48 -6.21 -1.19
CA GLY A 554 24.30 -5.50 0.06
C GLY A 554 23.70 -6.39 1.16
N PRO A 555 23.75 -5.97 2.43
CA PRO A 555 23.07 -6.67 3.51
C PRO A 555 21.56 -6.73 3.23
N GLU A 556 20.96 -7.90 3.35
CA GLU A 556 19.52 -8.11 3.12
C GLU A 556 19.07 -7.67 1.72
N VAL A 557 19.98 -7.65 0.74
CA VAL A 557 19.71 -7.16 -0.63
C VAL A 557 19.38 -5.66 -0.66
N THR A 558 19.89 -4.87 0.29
CA THR A 558 19.73 -3.42 0.30
C THR A 558 21.02 -2.69 0.71
N MET A 559 20.96 -1.36 0.76
CA MET A 559 22.07 -0.47 1.07
C MET A 559 22.60 -0.69 2.50
N HIS A 560 23.88 -0.43 2.70
CA HIS A 560 24.49 -0.47 4.03
C HIS A 560 23.89 0.62 4.93
N LYS A 561 23.58 0.29 6.19
CA LYS A 561 22.94 1.21 7.13
C LYS A 561 23.75 2.47 7.43
N ASP A 562 25.07 2.38 7.39
CA ASP A 562 26.03 3.46 7.62
C ASP A 562 26.43 4.21 6.34
N ALA A 563 25.76 3.97 5.21
CA ALA A 563 25.82 4.85 4.05
C ALA A 563 25.18 6.21 4.39
N MET A 564 25.65 7.29 3.75
CA MET A 564 25.32 8.67 4.11
C MET A 564 24.51 9.37 3.00
N HIS A 565 23.38 9.93 3.42
CA HIS A 565 22.47 10.79 2.67
C HIS A 565 22.58 12.23 3.21
N GLY A 566 23.54 12.99 2.68
CA GLY A 566 23.95 14.24 3.31
C GLY A 566 24.45 13.99 4.74
N ASP A 567 23.76 14.55 5.73
CA ASP A 567 24.09 14.43 7.15
C ASP A 567 23.43 13.22 7.84
N TRP A 568 22.55 12.49 7.14
CA TRP A 568 21.77 11.38 7.69
C TRP A 568 22.30 10.02 7.25
N GLU A 569 22.21 9.02 8.12
CA GLU A 569 22.55 7.64 7.75
C GLU A 569 21.40 7.02 6.94
N HIS A 570 21.72 6.00 6.15
CA HIS A 570 20.72 5.25 5.42
C HIS A 570 19.67 4.64 6.36
N ARG A 571 20.07 4.22 7.57
CA ARG A 571 19.13 3.72 8.60
C ARG A 571 18.03 4.72 8.98
N ASP A 572 18.28 6.03 8.85
CA ASP A 572 17.33 7.07 9.24
C ASP A 572 16.26 7.28 8.17
N VAL A 573 16.59 6.99 6.91
CA VAL A 573 15.81 7.40 5.72
C VAL A 573 15.36 6.24 4.84
N HIS A 574 15.78 5.01 5.15
CA HIS A 574 15.63 3.83 4.28
C HIS A 574 14.23 3.70 3.68
N ASN A 575 13.17 3.70 4.51
CA ASN A 575 11.81 3.50 4.00
C ASN A 575 11.29 4.68 3.15
N LEU A 576 11.94 5.85 3.16
CA LEU A 576 11.59 7.00 2.31
C LEU A 576 12.26 6.96 0.92
N TYR A 577 13.29 6.14 0.71
CA TYR A 577 14.06 6.19 -0.53
C TYR A 577 13.16 5.94 -1.76
N GLY A 578 12.37 4.85 -1.74
CA GLY A 578 11.43 4.53 -2.81
C GLY A 578 10.34 5.58 -3.03
N PHE A 579 9.82 6.17 -1.94
CA PHE A 579 8.88 7.28 -1.98
C PHE A 579 9.44 8.49 -2.75
N TYR A 580 10.71 8.84 -2.53
CA TYR A 580 11.34 9.95 -3.25
C TYR A 580 11.67 9.64 -4.72
N VAL A 581 11.98 8.39 -5.05
CA VAL A 581 12.16 7.96 -6.44
C VAL A 581 10.85 8.12 -7.21
N GLN A 582 9.74 7.64 -6.66
CA GLN A 582 8.43 7.76 -7.28
C GLN A 582 8.00 9.23 -7.41
N MET A 583 8.21 10.03 -6.35
CA MET A 583 7.92 11.48 -6.36
C MET A 583 8.66 12.20 -7.50
N ALA A 584 9.97 11.98 -7.61
CA ALA A 584 10.80 12.64 -8.62
C ALA A 584 10.42 12.22 -10.05
N THR A 585 10.07 10.94 -10.24
CA THR A 585 9.62 10.44 -11.55
C THR A 585 8.25 10.99 -11.93
N ALA A 586 7.29 11.02 -11.00
CA ALA A 586 5.96 11.59 -11.25
C ALA A 586 6.07 13.07 -11.64
N GLU A 587 6.90 13.84 -10.92
CA GLU A 587 7.20 15.23 -11.24
C GLU A 587 7.82 15.37 -12.64
N GLY A 588 8.75 14.49 -13.03
CA GLY A 588 9.32 14.49 -14.38
C GLY A 588 8.28 14.29 -15.50
N LEU A 589 7.31 13.39 -15.29
CA LEU A 589 6.21 13.17 -16.24
C LEU A 589 5.25 14.36 -16.34
N ILE A 590 5.03 15.08 -15.22
CA ILE A 590 4.25 16.33 -15.22
C ILE A 590 5.01 17.42 -15.96
N GLN A 591 6.28 17.63 -15.63
CA GLN A 591 7.12 18.70 -16.20
C GLN A 591 7.29 18.58 -17.72
N ARG A 592 7.54 17.38 -18.25
CA ARG A 592 7.71 17.20 -19.71
C ARG A 592 6.47 17.57 -20.52
N SER A 593 5.29 17.59 -19.91
CA SER A 593 4.02 18.02 -20.53
C SER A 593 3.72 19.52 -20.37
N GLY A 594 4.60 20.26 -19.68
CA GLY A 594 4.34 21.65 -19.29
C GLY A 594 3.32 21.79 -18.17
N GLY A 595 3.15 20.75 -17.33
CA GLY A 595 2.20 20.77 -16.21
C GLY A 595 0.74 20.51 -16.60
N VAL A 596 0.50 19.87 -17.75
CA VAL A 596 -0.85 19.61 -18.27
C VAL A 596 -1.31 18.18 -17.97
N GLU A 597 -0.44 17.19 -18.22
CA GLU A 597 -0.77 15.77 -18.17
C GLU A 597 -0.58 15.19 -16.76
N ARG A 598 -1.53 14.37 -16.33
CA ARG A 598 -1.41 13.61 -15.07
C ARG A 598 -0.38 12.48 -15.25
N PRO A 599 0.48 12.23 -14.25
CA PRO A 599 1.47 11.17 -14.34
C PRO A 599 0.81 9.80 -14.17
N PHE A 600 1.47 8.78 -14.71
CA PHE A 600 1.29 7.39 -14.27
C PHE A 600 2.67 6.81 -14.01
N VAL A 601 2.93 6.50 -12.73
CA VAL A 601 4.15 5.87 -12.26
C VAL A 601 3.77 4.68 -11.40
N LEU A 602 4.22 3.49 -11.79
CA LEU A 602 4.18 2.32 -10.92
C LEU A 602 5.46 2.28 -10.08
N THR A 603 5.36 2.02 -8.77
CA THR A 603 6.51 1.86 -7.86
C THR A 603 6.46 0.54 -7.12
N ARG A 604 7.62 -0.06 -6.83
CA ARG A 604 7.71 -1.25 -5.97
C ARG A 604 7.78 -0.87 -4.50
N ALA A 605 8.78 -0.07 -4.15
CA ALA A 605 8.93 0.47 -2.81
C ALA A 605 8.11 1.74 -2.61
N PHE A 606 7.54 1.88 -1.42
CA PHE A 606 6.67 2.99 -1.05
C PHE A 606 6.71 3.25 0.45
N PHE A 607 6.27 4.46 0.83
CA PHE A 607 6.02 4.90 2.20
C PHE A 607 4.64 5.56 2.34
N ALA A 608 4.27 5.96 3.57
CA ALA A 608 3.14 6.87 3.80
C ALA A 608 3.26 8.12 2.90
N GLY A 609 2.19 8.43 2.14
CA GLY A 609 2.17 9.53 1.17
C GLY A 609 2.41 9.12 -0.29
N SER A 610 2.83 7.88 -0.57
CA SER A 610 3.09 7.42 -1.95
C SER A 610 1.84 7.37 -2.83
N GLN A 611 0.64 7.34 -2.23
CA GLN A 611 -0.63 7.44 -2.95
C GLN A 611 -0.71 8.71 -3.83
N ARG A 612 0.05 9.76 -3.50
CA ARG A 612 0.10 11.02 -4.25
C ARG A 612 0.81 10.93 -5.60
N TYR A 613 1.52 9.83 -5.89
CA TYR A 613 2.43 9.77 -7.05
C TYR A 613 2.13 8.65 -8.04
N GLY A 614 1.19 7.75 -7.75
CA GLY A 614 0.70 6.79 -8.72
C GLY A 614 0.23 5.48 -8.12
N ALA A 615 0.67 4.38 -8.72
CA ALA A 615 0.29 3.01 -8.39
C ALA A 615 1.41 2.25 -7.66
N VAL A 616 1.03 1.22 -6.93
CA VAL A 616 1.93 0.20 -6.38
C VAL A 616 1.50 -1.19 -6.85
N TRP A 617 2.39 -2.16 -6.80
CA TRP A 617 2.03 -3.58 -6.92
C TRP A 617 2.77 -4.41 -5.89
N THR A 618 2.28 -5.62 -5.62
CA THR A 618 2.77 -6.47 -4.53
C THR A 618 4.09 -7.21 -4.82
N GLY A 619 4.91 -6.67 -5.71
CA GLY A 619 6.18 -7.26 -6.15
C GLY A 619 6.07 -8.67 -6.75
N ASP A 620 7.12 -9.46 -6.53
CA ASP A 620 7.41 -10.69 -7.28
C ASP A 620 6.69 -11.91 -6.70
N ASN A 621 5.38 -11.98 -6.92
CA ASN A 621 4.54 -13.10 -6.49
C ASN A 621 4.79 -14.40 -7.31
N ALA A 622 4.20 -15.53 -6.89
CA ALA A 622 4.35 -16.81 -7.60
C ALA A 622 3.07 -17.25 -8.30
N ALA A 623 3.19 -17.99 -9.41
CA ALA A 623 2.08 -18.57 -10.16
C ALA A 623 1.41 -19.75 -9.44
N GLU A 624 0.84 -19.50 -8.26
CA GLU A 624 0.22 -20.47 -7.36
C GLU A 624 -1.11 -19.92 -6.80
N TRP A 625 -2.03 -20.82 -6.47
CA TRP A 625 -3.38 -20.47 -6.00
C TRP A 625 -3.38 -19.64 -4.71
N ASP A 626 -2.47 -19.92 -3.77
CA ASP A 626 -2.38 -19.14 -2.54
C ASP A 626 -1.87 -17.71 -2.78
N HIS A 627 -1.03 -17.48 -3.80
CA HIS A 627 -0.62 -16.13 -4.21
C HIS A 627 -1.75 -15.38 -4.95
N LEU A 628 -2.63 -16.09 -5.66
CA LEU A 628 -3.88 -15.51 -6.13
C LEU A 628 -4.76 -15.08 -4.95
N LYS A 629 -4.95 -15.96 -3.95
CA LYS A 629 -5.77 -15.69 -2.77
C LYS A 629 -5.23 -14.52 -1.94
N ILE A 630 -3.94 -14.52 -1.63
CA ILE A 630 -3.30 -13.48 -0.79
C ILE A 630 -3.30 -12.09 -1.45
N SER A 631 -3.47 -12.01 -2.79
CA SER A 631 -3.54 -10.72 -3.47
C SER A 631 -4.68 -9.84 -2.96
N ILE A 632 -5.76 -10.45 -2.47
CA ILE A 632 -6.93 -9.75 -1.91
C ILE A 632 -6.56 -9.05 -0.59
N PRO A 633 -6.15 -9.75 0.49
CA PRO A 633 -5.80 -9.08 1.75
C PRO A 633 -4.65 -8.08 1.61
N MET A 634 -3.68 -8.32 0.73
CA MET A 634 -2.59 -7.37 0.47
C MET A 634 -3.09 -6.06 -0.17
N CYS A 635 -3.95 -6.14 -1.20
CA CYS A 635 -4.52 -4.92 -1.80
C CYS A 635 -5.46 -4.19 -0.83
N LEU A 636 -6.21 -4.94 0.00
CA LEU A 636 -7.09 -4.37 1.01
C LEU A 636 -6.32 -3.65 2.11
N SER A 637 -5.20 -4.22 2.59
CA SER A 637 -4.39 -3.59 3.64
C SER A 637 -3.78 -2.26 3.17
N LEU A 638 -3.31 -2.20 1.92
CA LEU A 638 -2.83 -0.98 1.27
C LEU A 638 -3.91 0.07 1.08
N GLY A 639 -5.11 -0.34 0.66
CA GLY A 639 -6.27 0.54 0.52
C GLY A 639 -6.67 1.20 1.85
N LEU A 640 -6.67 0.44 2.96
CA LEU A 640 -6.99 0.96 4.29
C LEU A 640 -6.03 2.06 4.77
N VAL A 641 -4.80 2.09 4.26
CA VAL A 641 -3.78 3.08 4.61
C VAL A 641 -3.51 4.07 3.46
N GLY A 642 -4.53 4.31 2.63
CA GLY A 642 -4.57 5.39 1.64
C GLY A 642 -4.03 5.05 0.24
N ILE A 643 -3.31 3.92 0.07
CA ILE A 643 -2.79 3.49 -1.24
C ILE A 643 -3.86 2.67 -1.96
N SER A 644 -4.80 3.38 -2.61
CA SER A 644 -5.93 2.75 -3.31
C SER A 644 -5.55 2.14 -4.66
N PHE A 645 -4.48 2.61 -5.29
CA PHE A 645 -4.07 2.14 -6.62
C PHE A 645 -3.10 0.96 -6.53
N CYS A 646 -3.59 -0.19 -6.07
CA CYS A 646 -2.82 -1.41 -5.85
C CYS A 646 -3.31 -2.59 -6.70
N GLY A 647 -2.41 -3.53 -7.02
CA GLY A 647 -2.70 -4.80 -7.66
C GLY A 647 -1.58 -5.81 -7.50
N ALA A 648 -1.80 -7.05 -7.92
CA ALA A 648 -0.78 -8.10 -7.98
C ALA A 648 -0.59 -8.59 -9.43
N ASP A 649 0.58 -9.13 -9.74
CA ASP A 649 0.86 -9.59 -11.11
C ASP A 649 -0.03 -10.78 -11.50
N VAL A 650 -0.87 -10.55 -12.51
CA VAL A 650 -1.83 -11.53 -13.00
C VAL A 650 -1.11 -12.71 -13.64
N GLY A 651 -1.42 -13.90 -13.14
CA GLY A 651 -0.79 -15.17 -13.49
C GLY A 651 0.47 -15.50 -12.71
N GLY A 652 0.93 -14.62 -11.80
CA GLY A 652 2.07 -14.84 -10.90
C GLY A 652 3.42 -14.66 -11.59
N PHE A 653 4.29 -13.79 -11.05
CA PHE A 653 5.57 -13.44 -11.65
C PHE A 653 6.48 -14.66 -11.84
N PHE A 654 6.74 -15.42 -10.77
CA PHE A 654 7.51 -16.66 -10.83
C PHE A 654 6.66 -17.86 -11.26
N LYS A 655 7.32 -18.92 -11.73
CA LYS A 655 6.71 -20.22 -12.12
C LYS A 655 5.75 -20.06 -13.32
N SER A 656 5.02 -21.12 -13.67
CA SER A 656 4.06 -21.13 -14.78
C SER A 656 2.69 -21.54 -14.26
N PRO A 657 1.66 -20.70 -14.43
CA PRO A 657 0.33 -21.03 -13.94
C PRO A 657 -0.29 -22.17 -14.76
N SER A 658 -1.14 -22.99 -14.12
CA SER A 658 -2.07 -23.82 -14.88
C SER A 658 -3.04 -22.92 -15.66
N THR A 659 -3.65 -23.46 -16.70
CA THR A 659 -4.64 -22.69 -17.50
C THR A 659 -5.82 -22.23 -16.64
N GLU A 660 -6.30 -23.07 -15.73
CA GLU A 660 -7.37 -22.72 -14.79
C GLU A 660 -6.95 -21.57 -13.88
N LEU A 661 -5.77 -21.66 -13.27
CA LEU A 661 -5.23 -20.59 -12.42
C LEU A 661 -5.11 -19.28 -13.19
N LEU A 662 -4.60 -19.30 -14.42
CA LEU A 662 -4.47 -18.09 -15.23
C LEU A 662 -5.83 -17.44 -15.49
N VAL A 663 -6.84 -18.22 -15.88
CA VAL A 663 -8.21 -17.71 -16.09
C VAL A 663 -8.77 -17.10 -14.80
N ARG A 664 -8.64 -17.79 -13.66
CA ARG A 664 -9.09 -17.27 -12.34
C ARG A 664 -8.35 -16.01 -11.92
N TRP A 665 -7.08 -15.89 -12.29
CA TRP A 665 -6.31 -14.69 -12.01
C TRP A 665 -6.77 -13.50 -12.83
N TYR A 666 -7.07 -13.68 -14.13
CA TYR A 666 -7.68 -12.60 -14.93
C TYR A 666 -9.03 -12.18 -14.38
N GLN A 667 -9.84 -13.12 -13.90
CA GLN A 667 -11.13 -12.83 -13.26
C GLN A 667 -10.97 -12.02 -11.97
N THR A 668 -9.97 -12.34 -11.15
CA THR A 668 -9.67 -11.61 -9.91
C THR A 668 -9.07 -10.23 -10.21
N GLY A 669 -8.04 -10.17 -11.05
CA GLY A 669 -7.34 -8.93 -11.41
C GLY A 669 -8.23 -7.91 -12.12
N ALA A 670 -9.20 -8.36 -12.92
CA ALA A 670 -10.18 -7.48 -13.55
C ALA A 670 -10.98 -6.65 -12.52
N TYR A 671 -11.11 -7.15 -11.29
CA TYR A 671 -11.81 -6.51 -10.17
C TYR A 671 -10.85 -5.89 -9.12
N GLN A 672 -9.53 -5.84 -9.36
CA GLN A 672 -8.56 -5.14 -8.52
C GLN A 672 -8.18 -3.77 -9.11
N PRO A 673 -7.83 -2.75 -8.29
CA PRO A 673 -7.59 -1.38 -8.77
C PRO A 673 -6.53 -1.25 -9.87
N PHE A 674 -5.34 -1.84 -9.69
CA PHE A 674 -4.30 -1.94 -10.72
C PHE A 674 -4.33 -3.33 -11.37
N PHE A 675 -4.43 -3.39 -12.71
CA PHE A 675 -4.67 -4.63 -13.43
C PHE A 675 -3.59 -4.90 -14.49
N ARG A 676 -2.51 -5.58 -14.08
CA ARG A 676 -1.36 -5.94 -14.93
C ARG A 676 -1.10 -7.44 -14.94
N ALA A 677 -0.93 -8.02 -16.13
CA ALA A 677 -0.24 -9.31 -16.26
C ALA A 677 1.25 -9.07 -16.47
N HIS A 678 2.09 -9.75 -15.70
CA HIS A 678 3.54 -9.69 -15.78
C HIS A 678 4.14 -11.04 -15.38
N ALA A 679 5.33 -11.37 -15.90
CA ALA A 679 5.94 -12.69 -15.80
C ALA A 679 7.47 -12.58 -15.81
N HIS A 680 8.14 -13.45 -15.04
CA HIS A 680 9.59 -13.56 -14.96
C HIS A 680 10.25 -14.02 -16.27
N LEU A 681 11.56 -13.75 -16.44
CA LEU A 681 12.35 -14.07 -17.62
C LEU A 681 12.22 -15.53 -18.07
N ASP A 682 12.34 -16.45 -17.12
CA ASP A 682 12.38 -17.89 -17.37
C ASP A 682 11.00 -18.51 -17.67
N THR A 683 9.90 -17.73 -17.60
CA THR A 683 8.58 -18.29 -17.86
C THR A 683 8.31 -18.40 -19.36
N PRO A 684 7.55 -19.42 -19.79
CA PRO A 684 6.94 -19.43 -21.12
C PRO A 684 6.14 -18.15 -21.39
N ARG A 685 5.95 -17.83 -22.67
CA ARG A 685 5.02 -16.78 -23.09
C ARG A 685 3.61 -17.15 -22.64
N ARG A 686 2.87 -16.15 -22.16
CA ARG A 686 1.52 -16.32 -21.62
C ARG A 686 0.60 -15.15 -21.90
N GLU A 687 0.78 -14.50 -23.05
CA GLU A 687 -0.25 -13.63 -23.61
C GLU A 687 -1.59 -14.39 -23.69
N PRO A 688 -2.73 -13.73 -23.42
CA PRO A 688 -4.02 -14.39 -23.18
C PRO A 688 -4.47 -15.43 -24.21
N TRP A 689 -4.08 -15.27 -25.47
CA TRP A 689 -4.51 -16.13 -26.58
C TRP A 689 -3.72 -17.43 -26.72
N LEU A 690 -2.64 -17.60 -25.96
CA LEU A 690 -1.77 -18.79 -26.06
C LEU A 690 -2.36 -20.05 -25.40
N PHE A 691 -3.52 -19.94 -24.74
CA PHE A 691 -4.13 -21.02 -23.95
C PHE A 691 -5.35 -21.67 -24.63
N GLY A 692 -5.45 -21.55 -25.96
CA GLY A 692 -6.55 -22.11 -26.75
C GLY A 692 -7.83 -21.25 -26.73
N PRO A 693 -8.72 -21.45 -27.71
CA PRO A 693 -9.82 -20.51 -27.98
C PRO A 693 -10.84 -20.40 -26.84
N GLU A 694 -11.09 -21.50 -26.11
CA GLU A 694 -12.02 -21.52 -24.98
C GLU A 694 -11.52 -20.64 -23.82
N ASN A 695 -10.28 -20.84 -23.38
CA ASN A 695 -9.70 -20.04 -22.29
C ASN A 695 -9.45 -18.59 -22.71
N THR A 696 -9.09 -18.37 -23.98
CA THR A 696 -9.00 -17.02 -24.55
C THR A 696 -10.33 -16.28 -24.43
N ALA A 697 -11.47 -16.96 -24.67
CA ALA A 697 -12.79 -16.36 -24.50
C ALA A 697 -13.11 -16.01 -23.04
N LEU A 698 -12.75 -16.89 -22.10
CA LEU A 698 -12.95 -16.63 -20.67
C LEU A 698 -12.13 -15.43 -20.18
N ILE A 699 -10.86 -15.33 -20.60
CA ILE A 699 -10.00 -14.19 -20.29
C ILE A 699 -10.53 -12.92 -20.96
N ARG A 700 -10.91 -13.01 -22.25
CA ARG A 700 -11.54 -11.90 -22.98
C ARG A 700 -12.75 -11.36 -22.21
N ASP A 701 -13.63 -12.24 -21.73
CA ASP A 701 -14.84 -11.83 -21.02
C ASP A 701 -14.52 -11.12 -19.71
N ALA A 702 -13.56 -11.60 -18.93
CA ALA A 702 -13.09 -10.94 -17.71
C ALA A 702 -12.52 -9.54 -18.00
N VAL A 703 -11.65 -9.43 -19.00
CA VAL A 703 -11.08 -8.15 -19.41
C VAL A 703 -12.18 -7.21 -19.92
N ARG A 704 -13.11 -7.67 -20.76
CA ARG A 704 -14.22 -6.84 -21.25
C ARG A 704 -15.12 -6.36 -20.11
N GLN A 705 -15.37 -7.17 -19.08
CA GLN A 705 -16.12 -6.73 -17.89
C GLN A 705 -15.44 -5.53 -17.21
N ARG A 706 -14.11 -5.57 -17.01
CA ARG A 706 -13.33 -4.42 -16.52
C ARG A 706 -13.58 -3.17 -17.37
N TYR A 707 -13.50 -3.27 -18.70
CA TYR A 707 -13.74 -2.13 -19.59
C TYR A 707 -15.17 -1.59 -19.50
N THR A 708 -16.17 -2.46 -19.34
CA THR A 708 -17.56 -1.99 -19.15
C THR A 708 -17.74 -1.19 -17.86
N LEU A 709 -16.96 -1.51 -16.82
CA LEU A 709 -17.00 -0.87 -15.50
C LEU A 709 -16.06 0.34 -15.37
N MET A 710 -15.31 0.72 -16.41
CA MET A 710 -14.41 1.88 -16.38
C MET A 710 -15.04 3.16 -15.82
N PRO A 711 -16.30 3.53 -16.16
CA PRO A 711 -16.93 4.70 -15.55
C PRO A 711 -17.06 4.62 -14.03
N TYR A 712 -17.35 3.42 -13.51
CA TYR A 712 -17.49 3.20 -12.07
C TYR A 712 -16.13 3.18 -11.37
N TRP A 713 -15.13 2.51 -11.95
CA TRP A 713 -13.74 2.57 -11.47
C TRP A 713 -13.24 4.01 -11.38
N TYR A 714 -13.44 4.79 -12.45
CA TYR A 714 -12.99 6.17 -12.51
C TYR A 714 -13.69 7.05 -11.47
N LEU A 715 -14.99 6.86 -11.25
CA LEU A 715 -15.72 7.50 -10.16
C LEU A 715 -15.14 7.12 -8.78
N GLN A 716 -14.81 5.85 -8.54
CA GLN A 716 -14.24 5.45 -7.25
C GLN A 716 -12.86 6.09 -7.02
N PHE A 717 -12.05 6.25 -8.08
CA PHE A 717 -10.78 6.96 -7.98
C PHE A 717 -10.96 8.47 -7.78
N TYR A 718 -11.98 9.08 -8.38
CA TYR A 718 -12.36 10.47 -8.08
C TYR A 718 -12.74 10.63 -6.60
N GLN A 719 -13.51 9.69 -6.05
CA GLN A 719 -13.88 9.68 -4.63
C GLN A 719 -12.67 9.47 -3.71
N ALA A 720 -11.75 8.57 -4.06
CA ALA A 720 -10.50 8.37 -3.33
C ALA A 720 -9.62 9.63 -3.34
N HIS A 721 -9.54 10.31 -4.48
CA HIS A 721 -8.83 11.58 -4.63
C HIS A 721 -9.43 12.72 -3.78
N HIS A 722 -10.75 12.77 -3.64
CA HIS A 722 -11.41 13.85 -2.88
C HIS A 722 -11.59 13.57 -1.39
N THR A 723 -11.69 12.30 -1.00
CA THR A 723 -12.10 11.92 0.36
C THR A 723 -11.11 11.03 1.10
N GLY A 724 -10.13 10.46 0.41
CA GLY A 724 -9.19 9.50 0.99
C GLY A 724 -9.79 8.11 1.25
N GLN A 725 -11.06 7.87 0.91
CA GLN A 725 -11.67 6.56 1.07
C GLN A 725 -11.06 5.52 0.10
N PRO A 726 -10.88 4.26 0.52
CA PRO A 726 -10.38 3.21 -0.34
C PRO A 726 -11.30 2.94 -1.53
N VAL A 727 -10.70 2.61 -2.68
CA VAL A 727 -11.45 2.12 -3.86
C VAL A 727 -11.93 0.69 -3.65
N MET A 728 -11.02 -0.21 -3.26
CA MET A 728 -11.30 -1.60 -2.90
C MET A 728 -11.40 -1.70 -1.38
N ARG A 729 -12.53 -2.15 -0.84
CA ARG A 729 -12.87 -2.03 0.59
C ARG A 729 -13.12 -3.40 1.21
N PRO A 730 -12.58 -3.67 2.41
CA PRO A 730 -13.09 -4.75 3.24
C PRO A 730 -14.56 -4.48 3.60
N LEU A 731 -15.37 -5.52 3.78
CA LEU A 731 -16.80 -5.36 4.08
C LEU A 731 -17.04 -4.54 5.35
N TRP A 732 -16.21 -4.69 6.38
CA TRP A 732 -16.35 -3.96 7.66
C TRP A 732 -16.30 -2.43 7.51
N VAL A 733 -15.73 -1.91 6.42
CA VAL A 733 -15.71 -0.46 6.16
C VAL A 733 -17.12 0.07 5.90
N GLU A 734 -17.94 -0.68 5.16
CA GLU A 734 -19.34 -0.31 4.86
C GLU A 734 -20.32 -0.88 5.90
N TYR A 735 -19.92 -1.93 6.62
CA TYR A 735 -20.70 -2.61 7.66
C TYR A 735 -19.97 -2.59 9.01
N PRO A 736 -19.63 -1.40 9.56
CA PRO A 736 -18.78 -1.28 10.76
C PRO A 736 -19.41 -1.82 12.04
N GLN A 737 -20.71 -2.13 12.02
CA GLN A 737 -21.45 -2.67 13.16
C GLN A 737 -21.70 -4.18 13.03
N ASP A 738 -21.19 -4.83 11.99
CA ASP A 738 -21.40 -6.25 11.71
C ASP A 738 -20.11 -7.05 11.96
N PRO A 739 -19.95 -7.66 13.16
CA PRO A 739 -18.73 -8.38 13.52
C PRO A 739 -18.40 -9.57 12.60
N ALA A 740 -19.39 -10.10 11.87
CA ALA A 740 -19.16 -11.17 10.91
C ALA A 740 -18.19 -10.75 9.79
N THR A 741 -18.07 -9.44 9.54
CA THR A 741 -17.26 -8.89 8.45
C THR A 741 -15.82 -8.56 8.85
N PHE A 742 -15.50 -8.56 10.15
CA PHE A 742 -14.23 -8.00 10.64
C PHE A 742 -13.01 -8.87 10.27
N ALA A 743 -13.21 -10.17 10.09
CA ALA A 743 -12.16 -11.11 9.72
C ALA A 743 -12.21 -11.56 8.26
N LEU A 744 -13.17 -11.06 7.46
CA LEU A 744 -13.31 -11.44 6.05
C LEU A 744 -12.26 -10.75 5.19
N ASP A 745 -11.56 -11.54 4.38
CA ASP A 745 -10.50 -11.07 3.48
C ASP A 745 -10.40 -11.82 2.15
N ASP A 746 -11.38 -12.65 1.82
CA ASP A 746 -11.54 -13.36 0.55
C ASP A 746 -12.67 -12.77 -0.33
N GLU A 747 -13.42 -11.80 0.19
CA GLU A 747 -14.36 -10.96 -0.54
C GLU A 747 -14.20 -9.49 -0.18
N PHE A 748 -14.60 -8.63 -1.11
CA PHE A 748 -14.41 -7.20 -0.99
C PHE A 748 -15.49 -6.42 -1.74
N LEU A 749 -15.58 -5.14 -1.41
CA LEU A 749 -16.39 -4.17 -2.15
C LEU A 749 -15.52 -3.33 -3.08
N ILE A 750 -16.06 -2.94 -4.23
CA ILE A 750 -15.54 -1.83 -5.03
C ILE A 750 -16.47 -0.65 -4.79
N GLY A 751 -15.93 0.43 -4.20
CA GLY A 751 -16.77 1.46 -3.60
C GLY A 751 -17.69 0.85 -2.54
N ARG A 752 -18.95 1.27 -2.53
CA ARG A 752 -19.98 0.72 -1.63
C ARG A 752 -20.99 -0.22 -2.33
N ASP A 753 -20.91 -0.32 -3.67
CA ASP A 753 -22.03 -0.80 -4.50
C ASP A 753 -21.82 -2.18 -5.14
N LEU A 754 -20.58 -2.66 -5.28
CA LEU A 754 -20.27 -3.97 -5.90
C LEU A 754 -19.52 -4.87 -4.92
N LEU A 755 -20.10 -6.00 -4.53
CA LEU A 755 -19.45 -7.07 -3.79
C LEU A 755 -18.87 -8.09 -4.77
N VAL A 756 -17.61 -8.48 -4.55
CA VAL A 756 -16.86 -9.40 -5.39
C VAL A 756 -16.29 -10.50 -4.50
N HIS A 757 -16.52 -11.76 -4.87
CA HIS A 757 -15.94 -12.93 -4.21
C HIS A 757 -15.31 -13.84 -5.28
N PRO A 758 -14.07 -13.55 -5.70
CA PRO A 758 -13.41 -14.30 -6.78
C PRO A 758 -13.20 -15.77 -6.42
N VAL A 759 -13.14 -16.65 -7.42
CA VAL A 759 -12.79 -18.06 -7.21
C VAL A 759 -11.27 -18.20 -7.16
N THR A 760 -10.72 -18.44 -5.97
CA THR A 760 -9.28 -18.51 -5.73
C THR A 760 -8.79 -19.90 -5.31
N GLU A 761 -9.56 -20.95 -5.60
CA GLU A 761 -9.22 -22.34 -5.28
C GLU A 761 -9.39 -23.24 -6.52
N GLU A 762 -8.55 -24.26 -6.63
CA GLU A 762 -8.50 -25.15 -7.80
C GLU A 762 -9.68 -26.13 -7.86
N GLY A 763 -10.31 -26.25 -9.04
CA GLY A 763 -11.30 -27.30 -9.33
C GLY A 763 -12.62 -27.17 -8.56
N VAL A 764 -12.86 -26.06 -7.86
CA VAL A 764 -14.06 -25.86 -7.07
C VAL A 764 -15.30 -25.63 -7.94
N ARG A 765 -16.45 -26.09 -7.44
CA ARG A 765 -17.77 -26.00 -8.13
C ARG A 765 -18.75 -25.06 -7.45
N GLY A 766 -18.35 -24.48 -6.33
CA GLY A 766 -19.11 -23.48 -5.62
C GLY A 766 -18.22 -22.76 -4.64
N VAL A 767 -18.63 -21.54 -4.29
CA VAL A 767 -18.01 -20.71 -3.26
C VAL A 767 -19.10 -20.20 -2.32
N THR A 768 -18.73 -19.75 -1.12
CA THR A 768 -19.68 -19.21 -0.15
C THR A 768 -19.31 -17.78 0.16
N ALA A 769 -20.11 -16.83 -0.33
CA ALA A 769 -19.94 -15.41 -0.07
C ALA A 769 -20.86 -14.98 1.09
N TYR A 770 -20.39 -14.08 1.96
CA TYR A 770 -21.27 -13.44 2.93
C TYR A 770 -21.87 -12.18 2.32
N LEU A 771 -23.19 -12.16 2.18
CA LEU A 771 -23.92 -10.98 1.74
C LEU A 771 -24.34 -10.18 2.98
N PRO A 772 -23.71 -9.03 3.29
CA PRO A 772 -23.99 -8.28 4.52
C PRO A 772 -25.29 -7.47 4.44
N GLY A 773 -25.71 -6.90 5.57
CA GLY A 773 -26.84 -5.97 5.67
C GLY A 773 -28.22 -6.64 5.80
N LYS A 774 -28.77 -6.69 7.01
CA LYS A 774 -30.04 -7.40 7.30
C LYS A 774 -31.25 -6.92 6.50
N ASP A 775 -31.34 -5.63 6.24
CA ASP A 775 -32.44 -5.00 5.49
C ASP A 775 -32.01 -4.63 4.06
N GLU A 776 -30.93 -5.25 3.57
CA GLU A 776 -30.40 -5.04 2.23
C GLU A 776 -30.73 -6.20 1.29
N VAL A 777 -30.55 -5.91 0.01
CA VAL A 777 -30.73 -6.88 -1.06
C VAL A 777 -29.55 -6.74 -2.02
N TRP A 778 -29.14 -7.86 -2.58
CA TRP A 778 -28.01 -7.97 -3.48
C TRP A 778 -28.46 -8.63 -4.78
N PHE A 779 -28.03 -8.10 -5.91
CA PHE A 779 -28.39 -8.62 -7.23
C PHE A 779 -27.15 -9.21 -7.89
N ASP A 780 -27.18 -10.48 -8.24
CA ASP A 780 -26.15 -11.07 -9.09
C ASP A 780 -26.05 -10.28 -10.40
N VAL A 781 -24.87 -9.79 -10.76
CA VAL A 781 -24.71 -8.86 -11.89
C VAL A 781 -24.86 -9.54 -13.26
N HIS A 782 -24.80 -10.86 -13.31
CA HIS A 782 -24.92 -11.66 -14.53
C HIS A 782 -26.34 -12.20 -14.71
N THR A 783 -26.95 -12.70 -13.64
CA THR A 783 -28.28 -13.33 -13.69
C THR A 783 -29.41 -12.38 -13.29
N PHE A 784 -29.11 -11.28 -12.60
CA PHE A 784 -30.07 -10.39 -11.94
C PHE A 784 -30.88 -11.04 -10.81
N GLN A 785 -30.49 -12.24 -10.37
CA GLN A 785 -31.13 -12.89 -9.25
C GLN A 785 -30.97 -12.04 -7.99
N LYS A 786 -32.09 -11.81 -7.30
CA LYS A 786 -32.14 -11.08 -6.04
C LYS A 786 -31.87 -12.01 -4.86
N HIS A 787 -31.00 -11.59 -3.97
CA HIS A 787 -30.68 -12.23 -2.70
C HIS A 787 -30.91 -11.22 -1.56
N ASN A 788 -31.35 -11.69 -0.40
CA ASN A 788 -31.41 -10.83 0.80
C ASN A 788 -30.00 -10.74 1.43
N GLY A 789 -29.71 -9.70 2.21
CA GLY A 789 -28.47 -9.64 2.97
C GLY A 789 -28.53 -10.40 4.30
N ALA A 790 -27.48 -10.21 5.11
CA ALA A 790 -27.16 -10.95 6.33
C ALA A 790 -27.22 -12.49 6.19
N GLN A 791 -26.65 -13.03 5.10
CA GLN A 791 -26.60 -14.47 4.87
C GLN A 791 -25.30 -14.95 4.21
N ASN A 792 -24.92 -16.19 4.51
CA ASN A 792 -23.91 -16.93 3.75
C ASN A 792 -24.60 -17.60 2.55
N LEU A 793 -24.26 -17.15 1.33
CA LEU A 793 -24.83 -17.65 0.10
C LEU A 793 -23.87 -18.62 -0.56
N TYR A 794 -24.29 -19.88 -0.73
CA TYR A 794 -23.59 -20.83 -1.59
C TYR A 794 -23.89 -20.53 -3.06
N ILE A 795 -22.85 -20.27 -3.85
CA ILE A 795 -22.90 -19.85 -5.24
C ILE A 795 -22.29 -20.95 -6.10
N PRO A 796 -23.06 -21.67 -6.93
CA PRO A 796 -22.49 -22.59 -7.91
C PRO A 796 -21.61 -21.84 -8.91
N VAL A 797 -20.38 -22.30 -9.12
CA VAL A 797 -19.44 -21.69 -10.06
C VAL A 797 -18.97 -22.68 -11.12
N THR A 798 -18.75 -22.14 -12.31
CA THR A 798 -18.01 -22.78 -13.41
C THR A 798 -16.74 -21.98 -13.67
N ILE A 799 -15.89 -22.43 -14.59
CA ILE A 799 -14.70 -21.68 -15.00
C ILE A 799 -15.04 -20.27 -15.55
N SER A 800 -16.25 -20.06 -16.06
CA SER A 800 -16.73 -18.77 -16.58
C SER A 800 -17.32 -17.83 -15.53
N SER A 801 -17.64 -18.36 -14.34
CA SER A 801 -18.33 -17.60 -13.29
C SER A 801 -17.37 -16.67 -12.57
N ILE A 802 -17.77 -15.39 -12.44
CA ILE A 802 -17.14 -14.41 -11.54
C ILE A 802 -18.23 -13.96 -10.56
N PRO A 803 -18.22 -14.42 -9.29
CA PRO A 803 -19.25 -14.04 -8.33
C PRO A 803 -19.18 -12.55 -8.00
N VAL A 804 -20.16 -11.78 -8.51
CA VAL A 804 -20.26 -10.33 -8.32
C VAL A 804 -21.72 -9.94 -8.09
N PHE A 805 -21.94 -9.10 -7.09
CA PHE A 805 -23.26 -8.67 -6.66
C PHE A 805 -23.34 -7.15 -6.58
N GLN A 806 -24.39 -6.58 -7.18
CA GLN A 806 -24.71 -5.17 -7.03
C GLN A 806 -25.65 -4.96 -5.85
N ARG A 807 -25.28 -4.05 -4.94
CA ARG A 807 -26.08 -3.68 -3.77
C ARG A 807 -27.36 -2.97 -4.21
N GLY A 808 -28.51 -3.37 -3.67
CA GLY A 808 -29.76 -2.63 -3.82
C GLY A 808 -29.64 -1.26 -3.17
N GLY A 809 -30.16 -0.24 -3.85
CA GLY A 809 -29.94 1.16 -3.48
C GLY A 809 -28.87 1.86 -4.33
N SER A 810 -28.27 1.18 -5.30
CA SER A 810 -27.17 1.73 -6.11
C SER A 810 -27.55 1.99 -7.58
N ILE A 811 -26.92 2.98 -8.19
CA ILE A 811 -26.95 3.23 -9.63
C ILE A 811 -25.53 3.21 -10.18
N ILE A 812 -25.22 2.23 -11.03
CA ILE A 812 -23.89 2.05 -11.61
C ILE A 812 -23.90 2.39 -13.10
N PRO A 813 -23.14 3.41 -13.56
CA PRO A 813 -22.95 3.68 -14.98
C PRO A 813 -21.93 2.71 -15.59
N ARG A 814 -22.23 2.19 -16.79
CA ARG A 814 -21.35 1.29 -17.56
C ARG A 814 -21.26 1.72 -19.02
N LYS A 815 -20.16 1.41 -19.70
CA LYS A 815 -20.02 1.54 -21.16
C LYS A 815 -20.02 0.16 -21.82
N LEU A 816 -21.16 -0.25 -22.38
CA LEU A 816 -21.32 -1.62 -22.91
C LEU A 816 -20.69 -1.82 -24.30
N ARG A 817 -20.30 -0.74 -24.98
CA ARG A 817 -19.57 -0.78 -26.24
C ARG A 817 -18.07 -0.90 -25.97
N VAL A 818 -17.63 -2.09 -25.58
CA VAL A 818 -16.21 -2.34 -25.34
C VAL A 818 -15.44 -2.22 -26.65
N ARG A 819 -14.34 -1.48 -26.62
CA ARG A 819 -13.42 -1.25 -27.75
C ARG A 819 -12.01 -1.66 -27.35
N ARG A 820 -11.05 -1.53 -28.27
CA ARG A 820 -9.67 -2.02 -28.13
C ARG A 820 -8.85 -1.40 -26.97
N SER A 821 -9.22 -0.20 -26.51
CA SER A 821 -8.61 0.54 -25.39
C SER A 821 -9.63 1.50 -24.78
N SER A 822 -9.36 2.00 -23.58
CA SER A 822 -10.26 2.92 -22.86
C SER A 822 -10.43 4.26 -23.59
N SER A 823 -9.35 4.78 -24.20
CA SER A 823 -9.39 6.00 -25.01
C SER A 823 -10.34 5.88 -26.20
N CYS A 824 -10.48 4.69 -26.80
CA CYS A 824 -11.47 4.50 -27.87
C CYS A 824 -12.92 4.60 -27.36
N MET A 825 -13.16 4.37 -26.06
CA MET A 825 -14.48 4.39 -25.44
C MET A 825 -14.91 5.78 -24.94
N GLU A 826 -14.05 6.80 -25.05
CA GLU A 826 -14.26 8.13 -24.47
C GLU A 826 -15.65 8.73 -24.78
N HIS A 827 -16.06 8.69 -26.05
CA HIS A 827 -17.35 9.26 -26.50
C HIS A 827 -18.48 8.23 -26.63
N ASP A 828 -18.27 6.99 -26.17
CA ASP A 828 -19.34 5.99 -26.18
C ASP A 828 -20.45 6.33 -25.18
N PRO A 829 -21.69 5.83 -25.42
CA PRO A 829 -22.79 6.04 -24.52
C PRO A 829 -22.73 5.18 -23.26
N TYR A 830 -23.42 5.65 -22.23
CA TYR A 830 -23.59 4.97 -20.96
C TYR A 830 -24.87 4.11 -20.95
N SER A 831 -24.80 3.01 -20.21
CA SER A 831 -25.93 2.24 -19.72
C SER A 831 -26.00 2.36 -18.20
N LEU A 832 -27.17 2.69 -17.65
CA LEU A 832 -27.35 2.82 -16.20
C LEU A 832 -27.97 1.55 -15.62
N TYR A 833 -27.33 0.94 -14.62
CA TYR A 833 -27.85 -0.19 -13.87
C TYR A 833 -28.36 0.28 -12.51
N VAL A 834 -29.68 0.40 -12.39
CA VAL A 834 -30.40 0.88 -11.21
C VAL A 834 -30.88 -0.32 -10.41
N ALA A 835 -30.20 -0.66 -9.32
CA ALA A 835 -30.60 -1.75 -8.43
C ALA A 835 -31.46 -1.19 -7.29
N LEU A 836 -32.74 -1.53 -7.23
CA LEU A 836 -33.64 -0.99 -6.20
C LEU A 836 -33.47 -1.72 -4.85
N ASN A 837 -33.36 -0.95 -3.77
CA ASN A 837 -33.47 -1.49 -2.40
C ASN A 837 -34.93 -1.84 -2.05
N PRO A 838 -35.21 -2.45 -0.87
CA PRO A 838 -36.58 -2.78 -0.46
C PRO A 838 -37.54 -1.58 -0.42
N GLN A 839 -37.01 -0.36 -0.18
CA GLN A 839 -37.75 0.90 -0.18
C GLN A 839 -37.98 1.46 -1.61
N ARG A 840 -37.53 0.74 -2.64
CA ARG A 840 -37.62 1.12 -4.06
C ARG A 840 -36.92 2.42 -4.39
N THR A 841 -35.77 2.62 -3.77
CA THR A 841 -34.88 3.76 -4.00
C THR A 841 -33.51 3.29 -4.50
N ALA A 842 -32.80 4.16 -5.20
CA ALA A 842 -31.41 3.96 -5.56
C ALA A 842 -30.69 5.30 -5.80
N GLU A 843 -29.39 5.36 -5.52
CA GLU A 843 -28.55 6.52 -5.77
C GLU A 843 -27.21 6.11 -6.37
N GLY A 844 -26.63 6.99 -7.19
CA GLY A 844 -25.30 6.84 -7.72
C GLY A 844 -24.81 8.14 -8.33
N GLU A 845 -23.59 8.11 -8.86
CA GLU A 845 -22.97 9.27 -9.48
C GLU A 845 -22.37 8.89 -10.84
N LEU A 846 -22.13 9.91 -11.66
CA LEU A 846 -21.37 9.79 -12.90
C LEU A 846 -20.41 10.97 -13.00
N TYR A 847 -19.12 10.68 -13.06
CA TYR A 847 -18.05 11.65 -13.25
C TYR A 847 -17.43 11.50 -14.65
N ILE A 848 -17.20 12.62 -15.33
CA ILE A 848 -16.61 12.67 -16.68
C ILE A 848 -15.71 13.90 -16.79
N ASP A 849 -14.44 13.73 -17.12
CA ASP A 849 -13.52 14.78 -17.58
C ASP A 849 -12.83 14.30 -18.87
N ASP A 850 -11.74 14.94 -19.29
CA ASP A 850 -10.94 14.48 -20.44
C ASP A 850 -10.19 13.17 -20.20
N GLY A 851 -10.12 12.70 -18.95
CA GLY A 851 -9.51 11.43 -18.58
C GLY A 851 -8.00 11.47 -18.41
N HIS A 852 -7.30 12.58 -18.63
CA HIS A 852 -5.83 12.57 -18.60
C HIS A 852 -5.15 13.85 -18.09
N THR A 853 -5.78 15.02 -18.15
CA THR A 853 -5.15 16.28 -17.73
C THR A 853 -5.52 16.69 -16.30
N PHE A 854 -4.83 17.73 -15.80
CA PHE A 854 -5.22 18.44 -14.58
C PHE A 854 -6.36 19.45 -14.77
N ASN A 855 -7.02 19.53 -15.93
CA ASN A 855 -8.08 20.51 -16.16
C ASN A 855 -9.32 20.31 -15.25
N TYR A 856 -9.48 19.14 -14.63
CA TYR A 856 -10.49 18.94 -13.58
C TYR A 856 -10.32 19.93 -12.40
N GLU A 857 -9.10 20.36 -12.08
CA GLU A 857 -8.81 21.37 -11.05
C GLU A 857 -9.31 22.76 -11.46
N LYS A 858 -9.41 23.01 -12.77
CA LYS A 858 -10.01 24.21 -13.36
C LYS A 858 -11.52 24.07 -13.56
N LYS A 859 -12.13 23.02 -12.99
CA LYS A 859 -13.55 22.68 -13.12
C LYS A 859 -13.97 22.31 -14.56
N GLU A 860 -13.09 21.68 -15.33
CA GLU A 860 -13.44 21.13 -16.64
C GLU A 860 -13.87 19.66 -16.52
N PHE A 861 -15.04 19.44 -15.92
CA PHE A 861 -15.65 18.12 -15.79
C PHE A 861 -17.19 18.20 -15.73
N VAL A 862 -17.82 17.04 -15.77
CA VAL A 862 -19.25 16.81 -15.52
C VAL A 862 -19.36 15.89 -14.29
N HIS A 863 -20.16 16.27 -13.30
CA HIS A 863 -20.44 15.45 -12.12
C HIS A 863 -21.94 15.39 -11.86
N ARG A 864 -22.52 14.21 -12.08
CA ARG A 864 -23.97 14.01 -12.01
C ARG A 864 -24.35 13.20 -10.79
N ARG A 865 -25.39 13.62 -10.08
CA ARG A 865 -26.15 12.75 -9.17
C ARG A 865 -27.25 12.06 -9.94
N LEU A 866 -27.29 10.74 -9.82
CA LEU A 866 -28.36 9.89 -10.31
C LEU A 866 -29.18 9.44 -9.10
N SER A 867 -30.49 9.59 -9.15
CA SER A 867 -31.38 9.15 -8.07
C SER A 867 -32.67 8.56 -8.60
N PHE A 868 -33.10 7.46 -8.00
CA PHE A 868 -34.39 6.83 -8.24
C PHE A 868 -35.21 6.87 -6.95
N ALA A 869 -36.36 7.51 -6.97
CA ALA A 869 -37.33 7.49 -5.87
C ALA A 869 -38.73 7.81 -6.39
N ASN A 870 -39.78 7.26 -5.77
CA ASN A 870 -41.18 7.52 -6.17
C ASN A 870 -41.43 7.28 -7.67
N ASN A 871 -40.84 6.22 -8.23
CA ASN A 871 -40.88 5.87 -9.65
C ASN A 871 -40.23 6.91 -10.60
N LEU A 872 -39.51 7.89 -10.07
CA LEU A 872 -38.78 8.91 -10.82
C LEU A 872 -37.28 8.62 -10.77
N LEU A 873 -36.67 8.43 -11.94
CA LEU A 873 -35.22 8.51 -12.10
C LEU A 873 -34.83 9.93 -12.50
N SER A 874 -33.85 10.54 -11.86
CA SER A 874 -33.35 11.87 -12.22
C SER A 874 -31.83 11.93 -12.31
N SER A 875 -31.34 12.77 -13.23
CA SER A 875 -29.96 13.25 -13.30
C SER A 875 -29.95 14.73 -12.95
N VAL A 876 -29.15 15.10 -11.95
CA VAL A 876 -28.98 16.49 -11.48
C VAL A 876 -27.50 16.83 -11.42
N ASP A 877 -27.14 18.05 -11.81
CA ASP A 877 -25.77 18.54 -11.74
C ASP A 877 -25.31 18.74 -10.29
N LEU A 878 -24.15 18.18 -9.94
CA LEU A 878 -23.48 18.43 -8.68
C LEU A 878 -22.45 19.55 -8.76
N ALA A 879 -22.05 19.95 -9.97
CA ALA A 879 -21.04 20.97 -10.22
C ALA A 879 -21.52 21.94 -11.32
N PRO A 880 -22.58 22.73 -11.08
CA PRO A 880 -23.17 23.62 -12.09
C PRO A 880 -22.24 24.77 -12.53
N ASP A 881 -21.15 25.01 -11.80
CA ASP A 881 -20.10 25.96 -12.13
C ASP A 881 -18.93 25.34 -12.92
N ALA A 882 -18.95 24.02 -13.14
CA ALA A 882 -18.01 23.32 -14.01
C ALA A 882 -18.36 23.52 -15.49
N GLN A 883 -17.35 23.55 -16.35
CA GLN A 883 -17.49 23.77 -17.79
C GLN A 883 -16.84 22.63 -18.56
N PHE A 884 -17.65 21.65 -18.96
CA PHE A 884 -17.19 20.56 -19.82
C PHE A 884 -18.34 20.07 -20.69
N THR A 885 -18.06 19.86 -21.98
CA THR A 885 -19.05 19.31 -22.92
C THR A 885 -18.71 17.87 -23.23
N THR A 886 -19.62 16.96 -22.88
CA THR A 886 -19.50 15.55 -23.27
C THR A 886 -20.39 15.22 -24.45
N HIS A 887 -19.87 14.42 -25.39
CA HIS A 887 -20.65 13.84 -26.49
C HIS A 887 -21.37 12.55 -26.09
N SER A 888 -21.06 11.99 -24.93
CA SER A 888 -21.72 10.77 -24.44
C SER A 888 -23.18 11.01 -24.09
N TRP A 889 -23.99 9.96 -24.24
CA TRP A 889 -25.43 9.96 -23.96
C TRP A 889 -25.84 8.69 -23.23
N ILE A 890 -27.05 8.67 -22.67
CA ILE A 890 -27.64 7.47 -22.05
C ILE A 890 -28.35 6.66 -23.14
N GLU A 891 -27.81 5.49 -23.49
CA GLU A 891 -28.42 4.62 -24.51
C GLU A 891 -29.36 3.56 -23.93
N ARG A 892 -29.25 3.28 -22.63
CA ARG A 892 -29.99 2.20 -21.96
C ARG A 892 -30.09 2.44 -20.46
N ILE A 893 -31.23 2.10 -19.89
CA ILE A 893 -31.43 2.04 -18.44
C ILE A 893 -32.01 0.67 -18.10
N ILE A 894 -31.39 -0.01 -17.14
CA ILE A 894 -31.81 -1.32 -16.64
C ILE A 894 -32.15 -1.13 -15.16
N ILE A 895 -33.40 -1.41 -14.78
CA ILE A 895 -33.88 -1.25 -13.40
C ILE A 895 -34.20 -2.64 -12.83
N LEU A 896 -33.45 -3.05 -11.81
CA LEU A 896 -33.59 -4.33 -11.11
C LEU A 896 -34.55 -4.16 -9.92
N GLY A 897 -35.46 -5.12 -9.74
CA GLY A 897 -36.49 -5.05 -8.71
C GLY A 897 -37.63 -4.07 -9.03
N ALA A 898 -37.82 -3.74 -10.29
CA ALA A 898 -38.89 -2.85 -10.75
C ALA A 898 -40.24 -3.58 -10.85
N SER A 899 -41.33 -2.81 -10.84
CA SER A 899 -42.65 -3.29 -11.28
C SER A 899 -42.90 -2.87 -12.73
N LYS A 900 -43.72 -3.62 -13.47
CA LYS A 900 -44.09 -3.27 -14.84
C LYS A 900 -44.82 -1.92 -14.88
N PRO A 901 -44.27 -0.88 -15.54
CA PRO A 901 -45.00 0.35 -15.74
C PRO A 901 -46.06 0.19 -16.83
N SER A 902 -47.07 1.05 -16.78
CA SER A 902 -48.05 1.23 -17.86
C SER A 902 -47.49 2.12 -18.97
N LYS A 903 -46.70 3.13 -18.59
CA LYS A 903 -46.07 4.10 -19.50
C LYS A 903 -44.76 4.60 -18.87
N VAL A 904 -43.80 4.95 -19.72
CA VAL A 904 -42.55 5.61 -19.32
C VAL A 904 -42.41 6.92 -20.06
N THR A 905 -42.17 8.01 -19.33
CA THR A 905 -42.03 9.37 -19.90
C THR A 905 -40.67 9.94 -19.53
N LEU A 906 -39.93 10.42 -20.53
CA LEU A 906 -38.73 11.22 -20.36
C LEU A 906 -39.10 12.70 -20.37
N LYS A 907 -38.45 13.47 -19.51
CA LYS A 907 -38.44 14.93 -19.56
C LYS A 907 -37.00 15.43 -19.57
N THR A 908 -36.62 16.22 -20.57
CA THR A 908 -35.30 16.84 -20.71
C THR A 908 -35.24 18.20 -20.02
N ALA A 909 -34.04 18.75 -19.83
CA ALA A 909 -33.81 20.05 -19.19
C ALA A 909 -34.60 21.22 -19.81
N ASP A 910 -34.83 21.18 -21.12
CA ASP A 910 -35.63 22.17 -21.86
C ASP A 910 -37.15 22.01 -21.68
N GLY A 911 -37.57 21.03 -20.89
CA GLY A 911 -38.97 20.74 -20.57
C GLY A 911 -39.70 19.90 -21.63
N GLN A 912 -39.02 19.45 -22.69
CA GLN A 912 -39.64 18.54 -23.67
C GLN A 912 -39.93 17.19 -23.03
N GLU A 913 -41.12 16.65 -23.30
CA GLU A 913 -41.55 15.34 -22.85
C GLU A 913 -41.66 14.36 -24.02
N SER A 914 -41.16 13.15 -23.84
CA SER A 914 -41.26 12.07 -24.83
C SER A 914 -41.57 10.73 -24.16
N HIS A 915 -42.10 9.80 -24.94
CA HIS A 915 -42.32 8.43 -24.50
C HIS A 915 -41.06 7.59 -24.74
N ILE A 916 -40.73 6.70 -23.79
CA ILE A 916 -39.67 5.70 -23.96
C ILE A 916 -40.29 4.30 -24.05
N ASP A 917 -39.86 3.54 -25.06
CA ASP A 917 -40.18 2.12 -25.18
C ASP A 917 -39.42 1.30 -24.12
N PHE A 918 -40.10 0.30 -23.57
CA PHE A 918 -39.54 -0.55 -22.53
C PHE A 918 -39.90 -2.03 -22.72
N GLU A 919 -39.02 -2.88 -22.19
CA GLU A 919 -39.23 -4.31 -22.03
C GLU A 919 -39.24 -4.63 -20.53
N PHE A 920 -40.13 -5.54 -20.11
CA PHE A 920 -40.21 -5.96 -18.72
C PHE A 920 -40.17 -7.49 -18.62
N ASP A 921 -39.17 -8.01 -17.92
CA ASP A 921 -39.09 -9.41 -17.54
C ASP A 921 -39.76 -9.58 -16.16
N ALA A 922 -40.93 -10.22 -16.16
CA ALA A 922 -41.69 -10.48 -14.95
C ALA A 922 -41.06 -11.54 -14.04
N SER A 923 -40.26 -12.46 -14.59
CA SER A 923 -39.62 -13.52 -13.82
C SER A 923 -38.49 -12.98 -12.93
N MET A 924 -37.75 -11.99 -13.45
CA MET A 924 -36.62 -11.35 -12.75
C MET A 924 -36.96 -9.97 -12.19
N SER A 925 -38.15 -9.44 -12.47
CA SER A 925 -38.54 -8.06 -12.12
C SER A 925 -37.55 -7.02 -12.67
N VAL A 926 -37.16 -7.17 -13.94
CA VAL A 926 -36.19 -6.30 -14.62
C VAL A 926 -36.89 -5.48 -15.69
N LEU A 927 -36.75 -4.16 -15.60
CA LEU A 927 -37.23 -3.21 -16.60
C LEU A 927 -36.06 -2.68 -17.43
N THR A 928 -36.14 -2.81 -18.76
CA THR A 928 -35.14 -2.28 -19.69
C THR A 928 -35.76 -1.17 -20.53
N LEU A 929 -35.23 0.05 -20.40
CA LEU A 929 -35.58 1.19 -21.23
C LEU A 929 -34.57 1.29 -22.38
N ARG A 930 -35.04 1.23 -23.63
CA ARG A 930 -34.17 1.22 -24.80
C ARG A 930 -34.11 2.61 -25.44
N LYS A 931 -32.90 3.04 -25.81
CA LYS A 931 -32.60 4.30 -26.50
C LYS A 931 -33.20 5.56 -25.85
N PRO A 932 -32.99 5.83 -24.54
CA PRO A 932 -33.46 7.07 -23.94
C PRO A 932 -32.88 8.33 -24.63
N GLY A 933 -31.58 8.34 -24.98
CA GLY A 933 -30.97 9.33 -25.90
C GLY A 933 -30.56 10.68 -25.30
N MET A 934 -30.78 10.92 -24.01
CA MET A 934 -30.35 12.15 -23.32
C MET A 934 -28.82 12.25 -23.22
N ASN A 935 -28.28 13.46 -23.37
CA ASN A 935 -26.87 13.74 -23.08
C ASN A 935 -26.53 13.40 -21.62
N SER A 936 -25.39 12.74 -21.38
CA SER A 936 -25.02 12.30 -20.03
C SER A 936 -24.62 13.45 -19.09
N GLY A 937 -24.29 14.62 -19.62
CA GLY A 937 -23.99 15.83 -18.86
C GLY A 937 -25.19 16.73 -18.57
N ALA A 938 -26.40 16.38 -19.04
CA ALA A 938 -27.59 17.22 -18.88
C ALA A 938 -28.50 16.76 -17.73
N ASP A 939 -29.33 17.70 -17.25
CA ASP A 939 -30.47 17.41 -16.40
C ASP A 939 -31.56 16.68 -17.21
N TRP A 940 -32.14 15.65 -16.60
CA TRP A 940 -33.29 14.92 -17.16
C TRP A 940 -33.98 14.11 -16.08
N THR A 941 -35.24 13.76 -16.33
CA THR A 941 -36.03 12.86 -15.47
C THR A 941 -36.77 11.80 -16.29
N VAL A 942 -36.84 10.57 -15.79
CA VAL A 942 -37.63 9.48 -16.36
C VAL A 942 -38.66 9.01 -15.35
N MET A 943 -39.94 9.16 -15.68
CA MET A 943 -41.08 8.79 -14.84
C MET A 943 -41.68 7.46 -15.29
N LEU A 944 -41.79 6.51 -14.36
CA LEU A 944 -42.51 5.25 -14.54
C LEU A 944 -43.94 5.40 -13.99
N GLN A 945 -44.96 5.23 -14.84
CA GLN A 945 -46.37 5.43 -14.48
C GLN A 945 -47.12 4.12 -14.26
#